data_AF-A0A815ULB8-F1
#
_entry.id   AF-A0A815ULB8-F1
#
_cell.length_a   1.000
_cell.length_b   1.000
_cell.length_c   1.000
_cell.angle_alpha   90.00
_cell.angle_beta   90.00
_cell.angle_gamma   90.00
#
_symmetry.space_group_name_H-M   'P 1'
#
loop_
_entity.id
_entity.type
_entity.pdbx_description
1 polymer ?
#
loop_
_entity_poly.entity_id
_entity_poly.type
_entity_poly.pdbx_seq_one_letter_code
_entity_poly.pdbx_strand_id
1 'polypeptide(L)'
;VVNVSEVWFITNGIDIGMPKVIGSTFRDEILLRRADDTWAKQMDREPKEHKKLVLIGIVCDDDIKDSIHFHSVEDKLKMEIKVPQNEHAKLSLNSDHTHFIIIRKSPIGSSSTNISETKPTTIDADNKLLEKITDSTENVTNKFRNRFEAFLHQEALQQVITPVKLPSLTTHCQPLLINKSNLLSEDGFPMVCTLVHGTPETIELVYRKIQQEIPIVVFKGTGLAADLIAFAYEEINTKNKKIFEDDYLKVELTRCLVDEYPELKDNNLKRNEICNYVMSIVKEADKEGRKFLSFVDVNSTIPPLNDFHKFILSALLQGQKTVTDDKVNVESKENISLKQSDKLKRIAELKRNAQIKQNLLLTLDWNLPDLALSEIFQRYDGMKYSIHTKLFDKAILEENLESFVDLFLDREFVLHRYLNSKKLINLFNQAKDKDFFIITSLEGVRSLTGDEEEVEEDFIEKDLNEIIKRLMGISNFFCKSEMDNNAAGIYLGHISDKDIQKPKIRAEKTSLQHLIIYAVLMNRHKLAKILWKRSSEPIPLALICCMMFKNLAPYCHESYLKSLTIKQAKEFSDWAVGILDKSFNEDNNRTFEMLDERHPDWNYMTIVELAYRADNRDFMAHPVCQKWVTRQFYGEITPREVSWGFFTCPKYLKILLSAILIFPMWFWINFSPIGQAPSVTKKNAEIEPKLGG
;
A
#
# COMPACT_ATOMS: atom_id res chain seq x y z
N VAL A 1 10.90 -7.24 1.84
CA VAL A 1 9.98 -8.20 2.51
C VAL A 1 10.22 -8.26 4.01
N VAL A 2 11.34 -8.81 4.49
CA VAL A 2 11.63 -8.99 5.94
C VAL A 2 11.70 -7.71 6.77
N ASN A 3 11.99 -6.56 6.12
CA ASN A 3 12.04 -5.25 6.81
C ASN A 3 10.64 -4.66 7.00
N VAL A 4 9.65 -5.17 6.26
CA VAL A 4 8.31 -4.60 6.16
C VAL A 4 7.25 -5.53 6.75
N SER A 5 7.50 -6.83 6.84
CA SER A 5 6.57 -7.80 7.42
C SER A 5 7.30 -8.90 8.19
N GLU A 6 6.63 -9.45 9.20
CA GLU A 6 7.12 -10.64 9.90
C GLU A 6 6.86 -11.86 9.01
N VAL A 7 7.92 -12.39 8.41
CA VAL A 7 7.85 -13.50 7.44
C VAL A 7 8.84 -14.57 7.86
N TRP A 8 8.45 -15.84 7.72
CA TRP A 8 9.32 -16.98 7.92
C TRP A 8 9.83 -17.47 6.57
N PHE A 9 11.15 -17.65 6.45
CA PHE A 9 11.77 -18.27 5.29
C PHE A 9 12.07 -19.72 5.61
N ILE A 10 11.57 -20.65 4.80
CA ILE A 10 11.78 -22.09 4.97
C ILE A 10 12.62 -22.60 3.81
N THR A 11 13.75 -23.22 4.13
CA THR A 11 14.70 -23.81 3.16
C THR A 11 15.12 -25.21 3.63
N ASN A 12 15.94 -25.92 2.85
CA ASN A 12 16.48 -27.21 3.28
C ASN A 12 17.66 -27.09 4.27
N GLY A 13 18.12 -25.88 4.63
CA GLY A 13 19.09 -25.65 5.71
C GLY A 13 20.57 -25.99 5.42
N ILE A 14 20.88 -26.44 4.21
CA ILE A 14 22.23 -26.94 3.87
C ILE A 14 23.12 -25.79 3.36
N ASP A 15 24.43 -25.81 3.67
CA ASP A 15 25.40 -24.80 3.23
C ASP A 15 25.86 -24.96 1.76
N ILE A 16 24.93 -25.29 0.86
CA ILE A 16 25.16 -25.34 -0.59
C ILE A 16 23.95 -24.76 -1.33
N GLY A 17 24.15 -24.36 -2.59
CA GLY A 17 23.07 -23.88 -3.45
C GLY A 17 22.32 -22.66 -2.90
N MET A 18 21.01 -22.61 -3.15
CA MET A 18 20.15 -21.47 -2.77
C MET A 18 20.10 -21.17 -1.26
N PRO A 19 20.02 -22.16 -0.34
CA PRO A 19 20.03 -21.87 1.09
C PRO A 19 21.32 -21.21 1.58
N LYS A 20 22.47 -21.46 0.95
CA LYS A 20 23.72 -20.72 1.22
C LYS A 20 23.58 -19.24 0.85
N VAL A 21 23.06 -18.98 -0.35
CA VAL A 21 22.82 -17.61 -0.84
C VAL A 21 21.87 -16.88 0.10
N ILE A 22 20.71 -17.47 0.40
CA ILE A 22 19.72 -16.90 1.32
C ILE A 22 20.32 -16.66 2.71
N GLY A 23 21.06 -17.63 3.26
CA GLY A 23 21.74 -17.48 4.55
C GLY A 23 22.71 -16.30 4.57
N SER A 24 23.55 -16.19 3.54
CA SER A 24 24.50 -15.07 3.43
C SER A 24 23.79 -13.70 3.38
N THR A 25 22.66 -13.60 2.66
CA THR A 25 21.83 -12.38 2.63
C THR A 25 21.24 -12.05 3.99
N PHE A 26 20.78 -13.07 4.74
CA PHE A 26 20.29 -12.88 6.12
C PHE A 26 21.40 -12.40 7.05
N ARG A 27 22.61 -12.95 6.92
CA ARG A 27 23.77 -12.48 7.68
C ARG A 27 24.08 -11.02 7.40
N ASP A 28 24.10 -10.63 6.13
CA ASP A 28 24.39 -9.24 5.73
C ASP A 28 23.33 -8.28 6.30
N GLU A 29 22.05 -8.63 6.24
CA GLU A 29 20.96 -7.86 6.85
C GLU A 29 21.09 -7.78 8.39
N ILE A 30 21.46 -8.87 9.07
CA ILE A 30 21.74 -8.86 10.52
C ILE A 30 22.89 -7.89 10.85
N LEU A 31 23.94 -7.87 10.03
CA LEU A 31 25.08 -6.97 10.22
C LEU A 31 24.66 -5.51 10.00
N LEU A 32 23.85 -5.22 8.99
CA LEU A 32 23.30 -3.89 8.75
C LEU A 32 22.46 -3.38 9.93
N ARG A 33 21.57 -4.21 10.48
CA ARG A 33 20.76 -3.84 11.65
C ARG A 33 21.60 -3.58 12.89
N ARG A 34 22.63 -4.40 13.12
CA ARG A 34 23.59 -4.15 14.21
C ARG A 34 24.35 -2.85 14.02
N ALA A 35 24.73 -2.53 12.78
CA ALA A 35 25.36 -1.25 12.48
C ALA A 35 24.39 -0.10 12.80
N ASP A 36 23.15 -0.14 12.32
CA ASP A 36 22.11 0.86 12.63
C ASP A 36 21.93 1.05 14.16
N ASP A 37 21.85 -0.04 14.93
CA ASP A 37 21.74 0.01 16.40
C ASP A 37 22.97 0.67 17.05
N THR A 38 24.18 0.37 16.56
CA THR A 38 25.41 0.99 17.08
C THR A 38 25.50 2.47 16.75
N TRP A 39 25.06 2.86 15.55
CA TRP A 39 25.02 4.26 15.13
C TRP A 39 23.98 5.06 15.91
N ALA A 40 22.80 4.49 16.15
CA ALA A 40 21.77 5.10 16.98
C ALA A 40 22.27 5.37 18.40
N LYS A 41 22.93 4.38 19.02
CA LYS A 41 23.56 4.54 20.34
C LYS A 41 24.66 5.60 20.37
N GLN A 42 25.47 5.71 19.31
CA GLN A 42 26.50 6.76 19.23
C GLN A 42 25.93 8.16 19.09
N MET A 43 24.75 8.29 18.47
CA MET A 43 24.05 9.55 18.22
C MET A 43 23.05 9.91 19.33
N ASP A 44 22.99 9.12 20.42
CA ASP A 44 21.99 9.24 21.49
C ASP A 44 20.54 9.27 20.95
N ARG A 45 20.28 8.45 19.92
CA ARG A 45 18.97 8.27 19.29
C ARG A 45 18.41 6.89 19.63
N GLU A 46 17.08 6.79 19.68
CA GLU A 46 16.44 5.49 19.80
C GLU A 46 16.75 4.62 18.56
N PRO A 47 17.14 3.35 18.75
CA PRO A 47 17.37 2.43 17.64
C PRO A 47 16.07 2.17 16.88
N LYS A 48 16.19 1.97 15.57
CA LYS A 48 15.03 1.62 14.75
C LYS A 48 14.46 0.29 15.20
N GLU A 49 13.13 0.21 15.30
CA GLU A 49 12.47 -1.04 15.59
C GLU A 49 12.58 -1.99 14.38
N HIS A 50 13.28 -3.11 14.56
CA HIS A 50 13.51 -4.10 13.52
C HIS A 50 12.66 -5.36 13.75
N LYS A 51 11.91 -5.79 12.72
CA LYS A 51 11.10 -7.03 12.77
C LYS A 51 11.98 -8.27 12.91
N LYS A 52 11.56 -9.28 13.67
CA LYS A 52 12.37 -10.50 13.90
C LYS A 52 12.66 -11.24 12.58
N LEU A 53 13.94 -11.54 12.32
CA LEU A 53 14.36 -12.39 11.20
C LEU A 53 14.21 -13.86 11.59
N VAL A 54 13.52 -14.63 10.76
CA VAL A 54 13.31 -16.08 10.96
C VAL A 54 13.61 -16.83 9.67
N LEU A 55 14.72 -17.56 9.68
CA LEU A 55 15.16 -18.47 8.63
C LEU A 55 15.26 -19.89 9.19
N ILE A 56 14.42 -20.79 8.69
CA ILE A 56 14.26 -22.18 9.16
C ILE A 56 14.84 -23.14 8.12
N GLY A 57 15.73 -24.03 8.55
CA GLY A 57 16.26 -25.14 7.75
C GLY A 57 15.60 -26.46 8.12
N ILE A 58 14.99 -27.15 7.16
CA ILE A 58 14.44 -28.50 7.36
C ILE A 58 15.37 -29.51 6.69
N VAL A 59 16.04 -30.35 7.48
CA VAL A 59 17.14 -31.21 7.01
C VAL A 59 16.93 -32.65 7.51
N CYS A 60 17.34 -33.66 6.73
CA CYS A 60 17.39 -35.04 7.21
C CYS A 60 18.66 -35.30 8.02
N ASP A 61 18.56 -36.07 9.10
CA ASP A 61 19.69 -36.46 9.94
C ASP A 61 20.77 -37.24 9.15
N ASP A 62 20.35 -38.07 8.19
CA ASP A 62 21.24 -38.86 7.33
C ASP A 62 22.14 -37.99 6.42
N ASP A 63 21.66 -36.81 6.03
CA ASP A 63 22.30 -35.94 5.04
C ASP A 63 23.39 -35.03 5.66
N ILE A 64 23.47 -34.99 7.00
CA ILE A 64 24.36 -34.08 7.75
C ILE A 64 25.62 -34.82 8.23
N LYS A 65 26.80 -34.21 8.04
CA LYS A 65 28.10 -34.71 8.54
C LYS A 65 28.11 -34.96 10.04
N ASP A 66 27.60 -33.98 10.77
CA ASP A 66 27.70 -33.85 12.22
C ASP A 66 26.47 -34.42 12.97
N SER A 67 25.69 -35.31 12.32
CA SER A 67 24.45 -35.84 12.87
C SER A 67 24.61 -36.47 14.27
N ILE A 68 25.76 -37.11 14.48
CA ILE A 68 26.17 -37.77 15.74
C ILE A 68 26.19 -36.79 16.91
N HIS A 69 26.52 -35.52 16.67
CA HIS A 69 26.57 -34.50 17.72
C HIS A 69 25.19 -34.12 18.25
N PHE A 70 24.11 -34.29 17.46
CA PHE A 70 22.74 -34.10 17.93
C PHE A 70 22.21 -35.25 18.79
N HIS A 71 23.02 -36.30 19.00
CA HIS A 71 22.67 -37.43 19.86
C HIS A 71 23.30 -37.33 21.24
N SER A 72 24.10 -36.30 21.54
CA SER A 72 24.61 -36.05 22.88
C SER A 72 23.49 -35.57 23.82
N VAL A 73 23.65 -35.85 25.12
CA VAL A 73 22.70 -35.46 26.18
C VAL A 73 22.96 -34.01 26.66
N GLU A 74 23.79 -33.25 25.94
CA GLU A 74 24.17 -31.90 26.34
C GLU A 74 23.18 -30.86 25.81
N ASP A 75 22.68 -30.00 26.71
CA ASP A 75 21.76 -28.91 26.36
C ASP A 75 22.40 -27.83 25.47
N LYS A 76 23.74 -27.79 25.38
CA LYS A 76 24.50 -26.82 24.59
C LYS A 76 25.54 -27.52 23.74
N LEU A 77 25.29 -27.54 22.44
CA LEU A 77 26.22 -28.07 21.45
C LEU A 77 26.96 -26.93 20.74
N LYS A 78 28.29 -27.02 20.66
CA LYS A 78 29.12 -26.20 19.77
C LYS A 78 29.62 -27.08 18.65
N MET A 79 29.34 -26.70 17.41
CA MET A 79 29.80 -27.41 16.21
C MET A 79 30.78 -26.54 15.43
N GLU A 80 31.88 -27.12 14.99
CA GLU A 80 32.77 -26.49 14.01
C GLU A 80 32.35 -26.92 12.61
N ILE A 81 31.83 -25.97 11.84
CA ILE A 81 31.49 -26.23 10.43
C ILE A 81 32.77 -26.22 9.63
N LYS A 82 33.22 -27.41 9.19
CA LYS A 82 34.38 -27.56 8.30
C LYS A 82 33.92 -27.56 6.84
N VAL A 83 34.55 -26.72 6.01
CA VAL A 83 34.31 -26.70 4.55
C VAL A 83 34.65 -28.09 3.98
N PRO A 84 33.77 -28.72 3.17
CA PRO A 84 34.05 -30.03 2.59
C PRO A 84 35.32 -30.01 1.73
N GLN A 85 36.22 -30.96 1.93
CA GLN A 85 37.39 -31.18 1.05
C GLN A 85 37.10 -32.16 -0.11
N ASN A 86 36.00 -32.93 -0.04
CA ASN A 86 35.62 -33.95 -1.04
C ASN A 86 34.15 -33.81 -1.46
N GLU A 87 33.86 -34.06 -2.74
CA GLU A 87 32.53 -33.98 -3.38
C GLU A 87 31.55 -35.09 -2.94
N HIS A 88 32.04 -36.24 -2.45
CA HIS A 88 31.21 -37.37 -1.98
C HIS A 88 30.90 -37.36 -0.47
N ALA A 89 31.22 -36.27 0.23
CA ALA A 89 31.06 -36.20 1.68
C ALA A 89 29.70 -35.58 2.05
N LYS A 90 29.04 -36.13 3.09
CA LYS A 90 27.83 -35.59 3.74
C LYS A 90 27.82 -34.06 3.81
N LEU A 91 26.65 -33.43 3.84
CA LEU A 91 26.55 -31.98 3.71
C LEU A 91 26.66 -31.27 5.08
N SER A 92 27.14 -30.03 5.08
CA SER A 92 27.20 -29.18 6.28
C SER A 92 25.94 -28.33 6.42
N LEU A 93 25.52 -28.09 7.66
CA LEU A 93 24.46 -27.11 7.96
C LEU A 93 24.96 -25.70 7.72
N ASN A 94 24.06 -24.80 7.31
CA ASN A 94 24.38 -23.39 7.14
C ASN A 94 24.29 -22.65 8.48
N SER A 95 25.39 -22.03 8.92
CA SER A 95 25.44 -21.27 10.17
C SER A 95 24.53 -20.05 10.22
N ASP A 96 24.12 -19.53 9.06
CA ASP A 96 23.37 -18.29 8.97
C ASP A 96 21.86 -18.50 9.19
N HIS A 97 21.40 -19.75 9.34
CA HIS A 97 20.02 -20.08 9.70
C HIS A 97 19.74 -19.85 11.17
N THR A 98 18.53 -19.36 11.48
CA THR A 98 18.13 -19.07 12.86
C THR A 98 17.61 -20.30 13.61
N HIS A 99 16.97 -21.23 12.89
CA HIS A 99 16.37 -22.44 13.46
C HIS A 99 16.55 -23.62 12.52
N PHE A 100 16.64 -24.82 13.09
CA PHE A 100 16.72 -26.08 12.35
C PHE A 100 15.64 -27.06 12.82
N ILE A 101 15.04 -27.76 11.87
CA ILE A 101 14.19 -28.93 12.11
C ILE A 101 14.91 -30.13 11.49
N ILE A 102 15.45 -30.99 12.35
CA ILE A 102 16.20 -32.18 11.94
C ILE A 102 15.27 -33.38 11.98
N ILE A 103 15.08 -34.03 10.83
CA ILE A 103 14.18 -35.17 10.66
C ILE A 103 14.97 -36.46 10.80
N ARG A 104 14.59 -37.28 11.77
CA ARG A 104 15.16 -38.61 11.99
C ARG A 104 14.27 -39.68 11.38
N LYS A 105 14.87 -40.62 10.65
CA LYS A 105 14.14 -41.76 10.06
C LYS A 105 13.90 -42.91 11.05
N SER A 106 14.84 -43.13 11.97
CA SER A 106 14.78 -44.24 12.92
C SER A 106 14.84 -43.75 14.37
N PRO A 107 14.03 -44.30 15.30
CA PRO A 107 14.16 -44.00 16.72
C PRO A 107 15.48 -44.56 17.27
N ILE A 108 16.03 -43.85 18.27
CA ILE A 108 17.28 -44.18 18.96
C ILE A 108 17.21 -45.64 19.46
N GLY A 109 18.04 -46.53 18.90
CA GLY A 109 18.16 -47.94 19.32
C GLY A 109 17.98 -49.01 18.24
N SER A 110 17.80 -48.66 16.96
CA SER A 110 17.61 -49.64 15.88
C SER A 110 18.70 -49.62 14.79
N SER A 111 19.97 -49.48 15.17
CA SER A 111 21.11 -49.92 14.35
C SER A 111 22.41 -49.90 15.15
N SER A 112 22.49 -50.76 16.17
CA SER A 112 23.77 -51.26 16.68
C SER A 112 23.85 -52.75 16.38
N THR A 113 24.03 -53.10 15.11
CA THR A 113 24.65 -54.38 14.76
C THR A 113 25.77 -54.12 13.79
N ASN A 114 26.98 -54.34 14.32
CA ASN A 114 28.28 -54.39 13.68
C ASN A 114 28.24 -54.61 12.15
N ILE A 115 28.61 -53.58 11.39
CA ILE A 115 29.24 -53.78 10.08
C ILE A 115 30.70 -53.43 10.27
N SER A 116 31.49 -54.46 10.57
CA SER A 116 32.93 -54.42 10.51
C SER A 116 33.38 -54.02 9.10
N GLU A 117 34.30 -53.07 9.06
CA GLU A 117 35.05 -52.63 7.89
C GLU A 117 35.51 -53.82 7.04
N THR A 118 34.83 -54.04 5.92
CA THR A 118 35.41 -54.77 4.79
C THR A 118 35.31 -53.86 3.57
N LYS A 119 36.48 -53.52 3.02
CA LYS A 119 36.61 -52.73 1.79
C LYS A 119 35.82 -53.41 0.66
N PRO A 120 34.88 -52.72 -0.02
CA PRO A 120 34.36 -53.20 -1.28
C PRO A 120 35.16 -52.60 -2.43
N THR A 121 35.61 -53.50 -3.30
CA THR A 121 36.08 -53.20 -4.64
C THR A 121 34.90 -53.42 -5.56
N THR A 122 34.30 -52.34 -6.11
CA THR A 122 33.69 -52.20 -7.45
C THR A 122 32.77 -50.97 -7.48
N ILE A 123 33.15 -49.96 -8.27
CA ILE A 123 32.61 -48.59 -8.26
C ILE A 123 31.19 -48.47 -8.87
N ASP A 124 30.72 -49.45 -9.65
CA ASP A 124 29.44 -49.34 -10.38
C ASP A 124 28.20 -49.83 -9.61
N ALA A 125 28.35 -50.71 -8.62
CA ALA A 125 27.23 -51.20 -7.81
C ALA A 125 26.85 -50.23 -6.68
N ASP A 126 27.85 -49.52 -6.15
CA ASP A 126 27.68 -48.55 -5.07
C ASP A 126 26.92 -47.30 -5.54
N ASN A 127 27.13 -46.83 -6.77
CA ASN A 127 26.40 -45.68 -7.32
C ASN A 127 24.88 -45.94 -7.46
N LYS A 128 24.49 -47.16 -7.83
CA LYS A 128 23.07 -47.57 -7.95
C LYS A 128 22.37 -47.79 -6.60
N LEU A 129 23.13 -48.18 -5.58
CA LEU A 129 22.64 -48.35 -4.22
C LEU A 129 22.58 -46.99 -3.49
N LEU A 130 23.56 -46.11 -3.73
CA LEU A 130 23.56 -44.73 -3.26
C LEU A 130 22.39 -43.93 -3.85
N GLU A 131 22.11 -44.03 -5.16
CA GLU A 131 20.92 -43.43 -5.79
C GLU A 131 19.61 -43.90 -5.15
N LYS A 132 19.48 -45.21 -4.85
CA LYS A 132 18.28 -45.74 -4.18
C LYS A 132 18.15 -45.27 -2.73
N ILE A 133 19.26 -45.02 -2.04
CA ILE A 133 19.27 -44.56 -0.65
C ILE A 133 18.98 -43.05 -0.60
N THR A 134 19.53 -42.25 -1.51
CA THR A 134 19.22 -40.81 -1.67
C THR A 134 17.77 -40.58 -2.08
N ASP A 135 17.23 -41.39 -3.01
CA ASP A 135 15.79 -41.35 -3.37
C ASP A 135 14.89 -41.65 -2.15
N SER A 136 15.37 -42.42 -1.17
CA SER A 136 14.63 -42.75 0.05
C SER A 136 14.76 -41.71 1.17
N THR A 137 15.88 -40.97 1.27
CA THR A 137 16.09 -39.87 2.24
C THR A 137 15.26 -38.65 1.87
N GLU A 138 15.31 -38.27 0.60
CA GLU A 138 14.64 -37.08 0.09
C GLU A 138 13.11 -37.16 0.23
N ASN A 139 12.55 -38.36 0.10
CA ASN A 139 11.11 -38.60 0.21
C ASN A 139 10.55 -38.38 1.63
N VAL A 140 11.30 -38.71 2.68
CA VAL A 140 10.83 -38.52 4.08
C VAL A 140 10.82 -37.04 4.45
N THR A 141 11.89 -36.31 4.11
CA THR A 141 12.02 -34.88 4.33
C THR A 141 10.95 -34.10 3.57
N ASN A 142 10.75 -34.42 2.29
CA ASN A 142 9.71 -33.80 1.47
C ASN A 142 8.31 -34.13 1.99
N LYS A 143 8.06 -35.35 2.51
CA LYS A 143 6.78 -35.71 3.12
C LYS A 143 6.49 -34.92 4.40
N PHE A 144 7.48 -34.77 5.28
CA PHE A 144 7.34 -33.94 6.48
C PHE A 144 7.11 -32.47 6.11
N ARG A 145 7.96 -31.92 5.23
CA ARG A 145 7.86 -30.54 4.76
C ARG A 145 6.47 -30.24 4.18
N ASN A 146 5.97 -31.12 3.32
CA ASN A 146 4.63 -31.01 2.75
C ASN A 146 3.51 -31.02 3.80
N ARG A 147 3.65 -31.82 4.86
CA ARG A 147 2.68 -31.85 5.97
C ARG A 147 2.79 -30.63 6.87
N PHE A 148 4.00 -30.17 7.15
CA PHE A 148 4.27 -29.00 7.97
C PHE A 148 3.75 -27.73 7.29
N GLU A 149 4.03 -27.56 6.01
CA GLU A 149 3.56 -26.44 5.23
C GLU A 149 2.03 -26.50 5.04
N ALA A 150 1.44 -27.68 4.79
CA ALA A 150 -0.02 -27.84 4.77
C ALA A 150 -0.66 -27.49 6.12
N PHE A 151 -0.02 -27.87 7.23
CA PHE A 151 -0.48 -27.52 8.57
C PHE A 151 -0.49 -26.00 8.77
N LEU A 152 0.60 -25.29 8.41
CA LEU A 152 0.65 -23.83 8.50
C LEU A 152 -0.38 -23.13 7.60
N HIS A 153 -0.62 -23.67 6.40
CA HIS A 153 -1.60 -23.14 5.46
C HIS A 153 -3.05 -23.39 5.90
N GLN A 154 -3.33 -24.54 6.52
CA GLN A 154 -4.69 -24.98 6.87
C GLN A 154 -5.10 -24.68 8.32
N GLU A 155 -4.20 -24.20 9.20
CA GLU A 155 -4.56 -23.96 10.60
C GLU A 155 -5.48 -22.73 10.77
N ALA A 156 -6.75 -22.99 10.52
CA ALA A 156 -7.89 -22.44 11.23
C ALA A 156 -8.69 -23.61 11.79
N LEU A 157 -8.77 -23.69 13.12
CA LEU A 157 -9.56 -24.65 13.93
C LEU A 157 -9.00 -26.07 14.11
N GLN A 158 -8.12 -26.23 15.10
CA GLN A 158 -8.20 -27.39 16.02
C GLN A 158 -8.14 -27.04 17.52
N GLN A 159 -8.02 -25.78 17.93
CA GLN A 159 -7.97 -25.42 19.36
C GLN A 159 -9.31 -24.97 19.98
N VAL A 160 -10.39 -24.84 19.21
CA VAL A 160 -11.68 -24.35 19.76
C VAL A 160 -12.72 -25.46 19.99
N ILE A 161 -12.55 -26.66 19.43
CA ILE A 161 -13.56 -27.74 19.58
C ILE A 161 -12.90 -29.11 19.76
N THR A 162 -12.16 -29.31 20.85
CA THR A 162 -12.11 -30.61 21.57
C THR A 162 -11.39 -30.38 22.91
N PRO A 163 -11.99 -30.70 24.07
CA PRO A 163 -11.21 -30.85 25.29
C PRO A 163 -10.41 -32.14 25.17
N VAL A 164 -9.17 -32.05 24.65
CA VAL A 164 -8.21 -33.13 24.81
C VAL A 164 -7.90 -33.19 26.31
N LYS A 165 -8.41 -34.21 27.01
CA LYS A 165 -7.88 -34.61 28.31
C LYS A 165 -6.43 -35.04 28.09
N LEU A 166 -5.47 -34.16 28.34
CA LEU A 166 -4.07 -34.57 28.47
C LEU A 166 -3.94 -35.44 29.74
N PRO A 167 -3.27 -36.59 29.68
CA PRO A 167 -2.85 -37.32 30.87
C PRO A 167 -1.85 -36.46 31.65
N SER A 168 -2.05 -36.39 32.95
CA SER A 168 -1.18 -35.71 33.90
C SER A 168 0.23 -36.30 33.88
N LEU A 169 1.19 -35.58 33.31
CA LEU A 169 2.61 -35.73 33.60
C LEU A 169 3.19 -34.36 33.94
N THR A 170 3.61 -34.27 35.18
CA THR A 170 4.30 -33.17 35.86
C THR A 170 5.60 -32.80 35.15
N THR A 171 5.78 -31.53 34.78
CA THR A 171 6.83 -30.62 35.30
C THR A 171 6.95 -29.35 34.43
N HIS A 172 6.96 -28.21 35.10
CA HIS A 172 7.43 -26.88 34.67
C HIS A 172 7.45 -26.54 33.17
N CYS A 173 6.32 -26.04 32.65
CA CYS A 173 6.29 -25.01 31.60
C CYS A 173 5.06 -24.13 31.85
N GLN A 174 5.27 -22.84 32.15
CA GLN A 174 4.18 -21.88 32.21
C GLN A 174 3.59 -21.71 30.79
N PRO A 175 2.26 -21.72 30.61
CA PRO A 175 1.68 -21.39 29.32
C PRO A 175 1.91 -19.90 29.06
N LEU A 176 2.74 -19.60 28.07
CA LEU A 176 2.88 -18.25 27.51
C LEU A 176 1.50 -17.78 27.04
N LEU A 177 0.97 -16.76 27.72
CA LEU A 177 -0.19 -16.00 27.31
C LEU A 177 0.08 -15.40 25.92
N ILE A 178 -0.42 -16.06 24.88
CA ILE A 178 -0.50 -15.48 23.54
C ILE A 178 -1.50 -14.31 23.64
N ASN A 179 -1.00 -13.10 23.42
CA ASN A 179 -1.79 -11.87 23.44
C ASN A 179 -2.99 -12.00 22.48
N LYS A 180 -4.20 -11.88 23.04
CA LYS A 180 -5.51 -11.95 22.37
C LYS A 180 -5.80 -10.83 21.36
N SER A 181 -4.81 -10.03 20.96
CA SER A 181 -5.01 -8.88 20.05
C SER A 181 -4.90 -9.23 18.57
N ASN A 182 -4.27 -10.36 18.22
CA ASN A 182 -4.29 -10.89 16.87
C ASN A 182 -5.38 -11.98 16.81
N LEU A 183 -6.58 -11.61 16.36
CA LEU A 183 -7.49 -12.59 15.79
C LEU A 183 -6.71 -13.27 14.66
N LEU A 184 -6.23 -14.49 14.90
CA LEU A 184 -5.81 -15.40 13.83
C LEU A 184 -6.96 -15.41 12.82
N SER A 185 -6.69 -14.95 11.61
CA SER A 185 -7.64 -15.06 10.51
C SER A 185 -8.11 -16.51 10.42
N GLU A 186 -9.40 -16.74 10.19
CA GLU A 186 -9.97 -18.09 9.94
C GLU A 186 -9.36 -18.79 8.69
N ASP A 187 -8.33 -18.21 8.07
CA ASP A 187 -7.81 -18.56 6.74
C ASP A 187 -6.34 -19.05 6.74
N GLY A 188 -5.75 -19.36 7.91
CA GLY A 188 -4.37 -19.87 8.01
C GLY A 188 -3.29 -18.81 7.68
N PHE A 189 -2.02 -19.24 7.61
CA PHE A 189 -0.91 -18.34 7.24
C PHE A 189 -0.74 -18.28 5.70
N PRO A 190 -0.76 -17.09 5.08
CA PRO A 190 -0.53 -16.96 3.64
C PRO A 190 0.89 -17.40 3.30
N MET A 191 1.03 -18.30 2.33
CA MET A 191 2.31 -18.89 1.93
C MET A 191 2.56 -18.73 0.44
N VAL A 192 3.81 -18.50 0.07
CA VAL A 192 4.28 -18.46 -1.32
C VAL A 192 5.51 -19.33 -1.44
N CYS A 193 5.59 -20.11 -2.50
CA CYS A 193 6.82 -20.80 -2.87
C CYS A 193 7.54 -20.05 -3.99
N THR A 194 8.87 -20.14 -4.01
CA THR A 194 9.69 -19.52 -5.06
C THR A 194 10.53 -20.61 -5.71
N LEU A 195 10.52 -20.66 -7.04
CA LEU A 195 11.25 -21.63 -7.85
C LEU A 195 12.29 -20.90 -8.67
N VAL A 196 13.57 -21.07 -8.32
CA VAL A 196 14.68 -20.43 -9.04
C VAL A 196 15.29 -21.39 -10.06
N HIS A 197 15.72 -22.58 -9.62
CA HIS A 197 16.10 -23.71 -10.47
C HIS A 197 15.25 -24.91 -10.04
N GLY A 198 15.56 -26.11 -10.52
CA GLY A 198 15.07 -27.32 -9.89
C GLY A 198 15.64 -28.58 -10.51
N THR A 199 15.62 -29.65 -9.73
CA THR A 199 15.82 -31.02 -10.21
C THR A 199 14.47 -31.60 -10.68
N PRO A 200 14.45 -32.79 -11.32
CA PRO A 200 13.20 -33.47 -11.64
C PRO A 200 12.26 -33.68 -10.45
N GLU A 201 12.79 -33.93 -9.25
CA GLU A 201 12.05 -34.10 -7.99
C GLU A 201 11.39 -32.79 -7.56
N THR A 202 12.01 -31.66 -7.91
CA THR A 202 11.44 -30.32 -7.64
C THR A 202 10.14 -30.11 -8.42
N ILE A 203 10.00 -30.68 -9.63
CA ILE A 203 8.77 -30.61 -10.43
C ILE A 203 7.63 -31.35 -9.73
N GLU A 204 7.91 -32.53 -9.17
CA GLU A 204 6.91 -33.24 -8.36
C GLU A 204 6.49 -32.43 -7.13
N LEU A 205 7.45 -31.79 -6.45
CA LEU A 205 7.16 -30.93 -5.30
C LEU A 205 6.26 -29.75 -5.70
N VAL A 206 6.57 -29.07 -6.80
CA VAL A 206 5.76 -27.96 -7.36
C VAL A 206 4.32 -28.42 -7.61
N TYR A 207 4.12 -29.58 -8.23
CA TYR A 207 2.79 -30.13 -8.43
C TYR A 207 2.03 -30.32 -7.11
N ARG A 208 2.69 -30.88 -6.09
CA ARG A 208 2.09 -31.04 -4.76
C ARG A 208 1.75 -29.70 -4.08
N LYS A 209 2.53 -28.64 -4.32
CA LYS A 209 2.24 -27.29 -3.81
C LYS A 209 1.01 -26.66 -4.44
N ILE A 210 0.83 -26.82 -5.75
CA ILE A 210 -0.36 -26.35 -6.46
C ILE A 210 -1.61 -27.09 -5.95
N GLN A 211 -1.52 -28.39 -5.68
CA GLN A 211 -2.61 -29.17 -5.07
C GLN A 211 -2.99 -28.68 -3.66
N GLN A 212 -2.03 -28.08 -2.94
CA GLN A 212 -2.25 -27.47 -1.63
C GLN A 212 -2.80 -26.02 -1.73
N GLU A 213 -3.09 -25.54 -2.95
CA GLU A 213 -3.50 -24.15 -3.24
C GLU A 213 -2.43 -23.11 -2.86
N ILE A 214 -1.15 -23.49 -2.85
CA ILE A 214 -0.03 -22.59 -2.54
C ILE A 214 0.49 -21.99 -3.85
N PRO A 215 0.46 -20.65 -4.01
CA PRO A 215 0.99 -19.98 -5.20
C PRO A 215 2.53 -20.06 -5.27
N ILE A 216 3.04 -20.10 -6.50
CA ILE A 216 4.46 -20.31 -6.82
C ILE A 216 4.94 -19.22 -7.78
N VAL A 217 6.02 -18.55 -7.40
CA VAL A 217 6.72 -17.58 -8.24
C VAL A 217 7.94 -18.25 -8.88
N VAL A 218 7.92 -18.38 -10.21
CA VAL A 218 8.95 -19.05 -11.02
C VAL A 218 9.88 -18.00 -11.64
N PHE A 219 11.18 -18.15 -11.45
CA PHE A 219 12.18 -17.31 -12.12
C PHE A 219 12.50 -17.92 -13.48
N LYS A 220 12.04 -17.27 -14.54
CA LYS A 220 12.33 -17.65 -15.92
C LYS A 220 13.71 -17.11 -16.33
N GLY A 221 14.43 -17.86 -17.14
CA GLY A 221 15.77 -17.55 -17.64
C GLY A 221 16.89 -18.17 -16.82
N THR A 222 16.56 -18.99 -15.82
CA THR A 222 17.50 -19.68 -14.94
C THR A 222 17.76 -21.13 -15.35
N GLY A 223 16.99 -21.70 -16.29
CA GLY A 223 17.15 -23.08 -16.77
C GLY A 223 16.50 -24.15 -15.88
N LEU A 224 16.65 -25.41 -16.30
CA LEU A 224 16.14 -26.61 -15.64
C LEU A 224 14.61 -26.57 -15.46
N ALA A 225 14.10 -27.01 -14.30
CA ALA A 225 12.67 -27.12 -14.01
C ALA A 225 11.91 -25.80 -14.18
N ALA A 226 12.55 -24.67 -13.85
CA ALA A 226 11.91 -23.36 -13.89
C ALA A 226 11.55 -22.97 -15.34
N ASP A 227 12.50 -23.11 -16.27
CA ASP A 227 12.28 -22.79 -17.68
C ASP A 227 11.40 -23.82 -18.38
N LEU A 228 11.47 -25.09 -17.98
CA LEU A 228 10.56 -26.12 -18.49
C LEU A 228 9.09 -25.80 -18.16
N ILE A 229 8.81 -25.41 -16.91
CA ILE A 229 7.47 -25.02 -16.47
C ILE A 229 7.03 -23.71 -17.12
N ALA A 230 7.93 -22.72 -17.23
CA ALA A 230 7.65 -21.45 -17.90
C ALA A 230 7.30 -21.64 -19.38
N PHE A 231 8.10 -22.44 -20.10
CA PHE A 231 7.85 -22.80 -21.49
C PHE A 231 6.49 -23.48 -21.66
N ALA A 232 6.19 -24.48 -20.83
CA ALA A 232 4.91 -25.20 -20.88
C ALA A 232 3.70 -24.26 -20.66
N TYR A 233 3.81 -23.34 -19.70
CA TYR A 233 2.75 -22.38 -19.37
C TYR A 233 2.53 -21.36 -20.49
N GLU A 234 3.61 -20.83 -21.06
CA GLU A 234 3.53 -19.86 -22.17
C GLU A 234 2.93 -20.47 -23.43
N GLU A 235 3.33 -21.68 -23.79
CA GLU A 235 2.80 -22.40 -24.96
C GLU A 235 1.28 -22.63 -24.83
N ILE A 236 0.81 -23.03 -23.64
CA ILE A 236 -0.63 -23.24 -23.39
C ILE A 236 -1.42 -21.93 -23.47
N ASN A 237 -0.85 -20.82 -22.99
CA ASN A 237 -1.54 -19.53 -22.97
C ASN A 237 -1.48 -18.75 -24.29
N THR A 238 -0.42 -18.86 -25.09
CA THR A 238 -0.31 -18.16 -26.38
C THR A 238 -1.17 -18.80 -27.48
N LYS A 239 -1.31 -20.13 -27.51
CA LYS A 239 -1.93 -20.83 -28.65
C LYS A 239 -3.47 -20.93 -28.61
N ASN A 240 -4.13 -20.31 -27.62
CA ASN A 240 -5.59 -20.33 -27.40
C ASN A 240 -6.14 -21.75 -27.19
N LYS A 241 -6.93 -21.95 -26.12
CA LYS A 241 -7.49 -23.24 -25.62
C LYS A 241 -8.29 -24.12 -26.60
N LYS A 242 -8.38 -23.81 -27.91
CA LYS A 242 -9.35 -24.43 -28.81
C LYS A 242 -8.90 -25.69 -29.54
N ILE A 243 -7.60 -25.97 -29.73
CA ILE A 243 -7.14 -27.25 -30.30
C ILE A 243 -5.72 -27.52 -29.77
N PHE A 244 -5.57 -27.91 -28.50
CA PHE A 244 -4.32 -28.50 -28.03
C PHE A 244 -4.43 -30.01 -28.24
N GLU A 245 -3.68 -30.55 -29.21
CA GLU A 245 -3.29 -31.95 -29.13
C GLU A 245 -2.24 -32.02 -28.01
N ASP A 246 -2.63 -32.55 -26.84
CA ASP A 246 -1.74 -32.83 -25.70
C ASP A 246 -0.43 -33.53 -26.16
N ASP A 247 -0.49 -34.22 -27.30
CA ASP A 247 0.62 -34.89 -27.97
C ASP A 247 1.74 -33.95 -28.46
N TYR A 248 1.42 -32.76 -29.01
CA TYR A 248 2.45 -31.83 -29.48
C TYR A 248 3.30 -31.30 -28.32
N LEU A 249 2.63 -30.82 -27.27
CA LEU A 249 3.32 -30.28 -26.10
C LEU A 249 4.16 -31.35 -25.42
N LYS A 250 3.65 -32.58 -25.36
CA LYS A 250 4.39 -33.71 -24.81
C LYS A 250 5.66 -34.02 -25.59
N VAL A 251 5.63 -33.98 -26.93
CA VAL A 251 6.82 -34.16 -27.76
C VAL A 251 7.85 -33.06 -27.49
N GLU A 252 7.42 -31.80 -27.43
CA GLU A 252 8.33 -30.68 -27.22
C GLU A 252 8.92 -30.68 -25.80
N LEU A 253 8.11 -30.99 -24.79
CA LEU A 253 8.59 -31.16 -23.40
C LEU A 253 9.56 -32.33 -23.27
N THR A 254 9.32 -33.43 -23.99
CA THR A 254 10.24 -34.58 -24.01
C THR A 254 11.60 -34.18 -24.58
N ARG A 255 11.62 -33.32 -25.60
CA ARG A 255 12.85 -32.77 -26.18
C ARG A 255 13.56 -31.86 -25.17
N CYS A 256 12.87 -30.86 -24.63
CA CYS A 256 13.45 -29.93 -23.65
C CYS A 256 13.95 -30.64 -22.39
N LEU A 257 13.27 -31.70 -21.92
CA LEU A 257 13.71 -32.49 -20.77
C LEU A 257 15.06 -33.19 -21.00
N VAL A 258 15.32 -33.69 -22.21
CA VAL A 258 16.60 -34.33 -22.54
C VAL A 258 17.71 -33.30 -22.66
N ASP A 259 17.38 -32.10 -23.14
CA ASP A 259 18.33 -30.98 -23.25
C ASP A 259 18.73 -30.44 -21.87
N GLU A 260 17.77 -30.29 -20.94
CA GLU A 260 18.00 -29.77 -19.58
C GLU A 260 18.52 -30.83 -18.58
N TYR A 261 18.11 -32.10 -18.72
CA TYR A 261 18.49 -33.21 -17.84
C TYR A 261 19.06 -34.40 -18.62
N PRO A 262 20.37 -34.39 -18.95
CA PRO A 262 20.99 -35.46 -19.72
C PRO A 262 20.88 -36.85 -19.07
N GLU A 263 20.82 -36.92 -17.74
CA GLU A 263 20.66 -38.18 -16.99
C GLU A 263 19.33 -38.92 -17.29
N LEU A 264 18.31 -38.22 -17.80
CA LEU A 264 17.01 -38.80 -18.11
C LEU A 264 16.92 -39.36 -19.54
N LYS A 265 18.01 -39.32 -20.33
CA LYS A 265 18.03 -39.77 -21.74
C LYS A 265 17.73 -41.27 -21.90
N ASP A 266 18.11 -42.10 -20.94
CA ASP A 266 17.93 -43.56 -21.00
C ASP A 266 16.68 -44.03 -20.24
N ASN A 267 16.07 -43.16 -19.41
CA ASN A 267 14.93 -43.52 -18.56
C ASN A 267 13.59 -42.95 -19.08
N ASN A 268 12.99 -43.66 -20.04
CA ASN A 268 11.72 -43.26 -20.65
C ASN A 268 10.53 -43.23 -19.67
N LEU A 269 10.56 -44.04 -18.59
CA LEU A 269 9.50 -44.05 -17.59
C LEU A 269 9.51 -42.75 -16.76
N LYS A 270 10.67 -42.44 -16.14
CA LYS A 270 10.83 -41.19 -15.36
C LYS A 270 10.53 -39.95 -16.22
N ARG A 271 10.98 -39.93 -17.48
CA ARG A 271 10.68 -38.81 -18.40
C ARG A 271 9.19 -38.60 -18.63
N ASN A 272 8.45 -39.68 -18.89
CA ASN A 272 7.00 -39.61 -19.06
C ASN A 272 6.29 -39.15 -17.78
N GLU A 273 6.74 -39.61 -16.61
CA GLU A 273 6.21 -39.18 -15.32
C GLU A 273 6.40 -37.67 -15.11
N ILE A 274 7.61 -37.16 -15.34
CA ILE A 274 7.92 -35.73 -15.22
C ILE A 274 7.13 -34.89 -16.23
N CYS A 275 7.04 -35.32 -17.49
CA CYS A 275 6.18 -34.67 -18.49
C CYS A 275 4.73 -34.56 -18.00
N ASN A 276 4.19 -35.65 -17.44
CA ASN A 276 2.82 -35.67 -16.93
C ASN A 276 2.63 -34.71 -15.74
N TYR A 277 3.65 -34.58 -14.86
CA TYR A 277 3.62 -33.59 -13.78
C TYR A 277 3.62 -32.17 -14.33
N VAL A 278 4.48 -31.82 -15.28
CA VAL A 278 4.50 -30.48 -15.91
C VAL A 278 3.17 -30.16 -16.57
N MET A 279 2.61 -31.10 -17.34
CA MET A 279 1.28 -30.95 -17.95
C MET A 279 0.19 -30.72 -16.91
N SER A 280 0.23 -31.46 -15.79
CA SER A 280 -0.74 -31.29 -14.71
C SER A 280 -0.56 -29.94 -14.01
N ILE A 281 0.67 -29.51 -13.75
CA ILE A 281 1.00 -28.19 -13.18
C ILE A 281 0.37 -27.08 -14.02
N VAL A 282 0.56 -27.08 -15.34
CA VAL A 282 0.03 -26.01 -16.20
C VAL A 282 -1.49 -26.08 -16.31
N LYS A 283 -2.08 -27.27 -16.40
CA LYS A 283 -3.55 -27.44 -16.39
C LYS A 283 -4.18 -26.92 -15.10
N GLU A 284 -3.46 -27.04 -13.99
CA GLU A 284 -3.92 -26.62 -12.67
C GLU A 284 -3.48 -25.22 -12.24
N ALA A 285 -2.61 -24.57 -13.01
CA ALA A 285 -2.07 -23.26 -12.71
C ALA A 285 -3.16 -22.17 -12.66
N ASP A 286 -4.16 -22.28 -13.55
CA ASP A 286 -5.30 -21.35 -13.65
C ASP A 286 -6.62 -22.10 -13.37
N LYS A 287 -7.08 -22.10 -12.11
CA LYS A 287 -8.31 -22.79 -11.67
C LYS A 287 -9.30 -21.80 -11.07
N GLU A 288 -10.57 -21.86 -11.50
CA GLU A 288 -11.67 -21.06 -10.90
C GLU A 288 -11.37 -19.55 -10.83
N GLY A 289 -10.70 -18.99 -11.83
CA GLY A 289 -10.31 -17.57 -11.84
C GLY A 289 -9.13 -17.22 -10.90
N ARG A 290 -8.51 -18.21 -10.26
CA ARG A 290 -7.29 -18.08 -9.46
C ARG A 290 -6.07 -18.45 -10.29
N LYS A 291 -4.95 -17.78 -10.02
CA LYS A 291 -3.65 -18.08 -10.63
C LYS A 291 -2.66 -18.49 -9.56
N PHE A 292 -2.08 -19.67 -9.73
CA PHE A 292 -1.08 -20.24 -8.81
C PHE A 292 0.35 -20.18 -9.37
N LEU A 293 0.52 -19.87 -10.66
CA LEU A 293 1.84 -19.64 -11.24
C LEU A 293 2.00 -18.18 -11.62
N SER A 294 3.13 -17.60 -11.23
CA SER A 294 3.57 -16.26 -11.64
C SER A 294 5.03 -16.33 -12.07
N PHE A 295 5.39 -15.58 -13.11
CA PHE A 295 6.72 -15.67 -13.73
C PHE A 295 7.48 -14.36 -13.57
N VAL A 296 8.77 -14.48 -13.22
CA VAL A 296 9.73 -13.38 -13.12
C VAL A 296 10.82 -13.63 -14.14
N ASP A 297 10.87 -12.85 -15.22
CA ASP A 297 11.88 -12.99 -16.26
C ASP A 297 13.19 -12.28 -15.86
N VAL A 298 14.21 -13.08 -15.55
CA VAL A 298 15.54 -12.60 -15.15
C VAL A 298 16.29 -11.94 -16.31
N ASN A 299 16.00 -12.35 -17.55
CA ASN A 299 16.70 -11.88 -18.75
C ASN A 299 16.02 -10.68 -19.42
N SER A 300 14.94 -10.17 -18.84
CA SER A 300 14.20 -9.03 -19.39
C SER A 300 15.01 -7.73 -19.33
N THR A 301 14.76 -6.83 -20.29
CA THR A 301 15.53 -5.58 -20.50
C THR A 301 15.44 -4.58 -19.33
N ILE A 302 14.44 -4.74 -18.46
CA ILE A 302 14.28 -3.96 -17.22
C ILE A 302 14.21 -5.01 -16.11
N PRO A 303 15.25 -5.19 -15.28
CA PRO A 303 15.28 -6.30 -14.34
C PRO A 303 14.14 -6.15 -13.31
N PRO A 304 13.13 -7.05 -13.32
CA PRO A 304 11.98 -6.99 -12.41
C PRO A 304 12.34 -7.36 -10.97
N LEU A 305 13.63 -7.69 -10.73
CA LEU A 305 14.17 -8.14 -9.44
C LEU A 305 13.97 -7.11 -8.32
N ASN A 306 14.08 -5.81 -8.62
CA ASN A 306 13.80 -4.76 -7.62
C ASN A 306 12.34 -4.80 -7.14
N ASP A 307 11.44 -5.29 -7.99
CA ASP A 307 10.01 -5.40 -7.75
C ASP A 307 9.59 -6.83 -7.33
N PHE A 308 10.52 -7.70 -6.95
CA PHE A 308 10.20 -9.09 -6.57
C PHE A 308 9.13 -9.19 -5.47
N HIS A 309 9.12 -8.24 -4.54
CA HIS A 309 8.09 -8.12 -3.51
C HIS A 309 6.67 -7.93 -4.10
N LYS A 310 6.53 -7.23 -5.24
CA LYS A 310 5.25 -7.11 -5.96
C LYS A 310 4.78 -8.47 -6.49
N PHE A 311 5.69 -9.28 -7.04
CA PHE A 311 5.36 -10.61 -7.55
C PHE A 311 4.92 -11.57 -6.44
N ILE A 312 5.58 -11.54 -5.28
CA ILE A 312 5.17 -12.35 -4.11
C ILE A 312 3.74 -11.99 -3.71
N LEU A 313 3.45 -10.69 -3.53
CA LEU A 313 2.14 -10.26 -3.06
C LEU A 313 1.06 -10.46 -4.14
N SER A 314 1.39 -10.23 -5.41
CA SER A 314 0.50 -10.52 -6.54
C SER A 314 0.13 -11.99 -6.60
N ALA A 315 1.11 -12.90 -6.44
CA ALA A 315 0.87 -14.34 -6.42
C ALA A 315 -0.01 -14.77 -5.25
N LEU A 316 0.18 -14.17 -4.05
CA LEU A 316 -0.72 -14.37 -2.91
C LEU A 316 -2.14 -13.94 -3.22
N LEU A 317 -2.31 -12.71 -3.70
CA LEU A 317 -3.64 -12.15 -3.95
C LEU A 317 -4.36 -12.94 -5.06
N GLN A 318 -3.68 -13.28 -6.16
CA GLN A 318 -4.27 -14.04 -7.27
C GLN A 318 -4.58 -15.51 -6.91
N GLY A 319 -3.81 -16.10 -5.99
CA GLY A 319 -4.03 -17.47 -5.50
C GLY A 319 -5.20 -17.59 -4.51
N GLN A 320 -5.60 -16.50 -3.86
CA GLN A 320 -6.71 -16.51 -2.89
C GLN A 320 -8.07 -16.75 -3.56
N LYS A 321 -8.93 -17.51 -2.88
CA LYS A 321 -10.35 -17.67 -3.22
C LYS A 321 -11.10 -16.36 -3.01
N THR A 322 -12.01 -16.01 -3.92
CA THR A 322 -12.96 -14.94 -3.63
C THR A 322 -14.14 -15.52 -2.87
N VAL A 323 -14.56 -14.83 -1.80
CA VAL A 323 -15.75 -15.22 -1.03
C VAL A 323 -17.05 -15.11 -1.87
N THR A 324 -16.98 -14.53 -3.08
CA THR A 324 -18.09 -14.51 -4.05
C THR A 324 -18.25 -15.78 -4.86
N ASP A 325 -17.18 -16.59 -5.01
CA ASP A 325 -17.22 -17.85 -5.78
C ASP A 325 -17.94 -18.97 -5.03
N ASP A 326 -18.11 -18.81 -3.71
CA ASP A 326 -19.18 -19.47 -2.98
C ASP A 326 -20.51 -18.82 -3.40
N LYS A 327 -20.97 -19.16 -4.60
CA LYS A 327 -22.35 -19.59 -4.70
C LYS A 327 -22.51 -20.59 -3.57
N VAL A 328 -23.09 -20.14 -2.45
CA VAL A 328 -23.77 -21.03 -1.52
C VAL A 328 -24.46 -22.02 -2.45
N ASN A 329 -24.07 -23.29 -2.40
CA ASN A 329 -24.71 -24.38 -3.12
C ASN A 329 -26.16 -24.46 -2.59
N VAL A 330 -26.98 -23.47 -2.93
CA VAL A 330 -28.41 -23.36 -2.68
C VAL A 330 -29.15 -24.20 -3.71
N GLU A 331 -28.49 -24.57 -4.81
CA GLU A 331 -29.06 -25.44 -5.85
C GLU A 331 -29.25 -26.91 -5.42
N SER A 332 -29.00 -27.28 -4.15
CA SER A 332 -29.31 -28.64 -3.66
C SER A 332 -30.05 -28.73 -2.32
N LYS A 333 -30.59 -27.63 -1.78
CA LYS A 333 -31.41 -27.68 -0.55
C LYS A 333 -32.66 -26.83 -0.67
N GLU A 334 -33.70 -27.39 -1.26
CA GLU A 334 -35.06 -26.82 -1.39
C GLU A 334 -35.78 -26.50 -0.05
N ASN A 335 -35.11 -26.56 1.11
CA ASN A 335 -35.72 -26.37 2.43
C ASN A 335 -34.91 -25.44 3.36
N ILE A 336 -34.37 -24.33 2.84
CA ILE A 336 -33.77 -23.29 3.68
C ILE A 336 -34.79 -22.16 3.87
N SER A 337 -35.20 -21.90 5.10
CA SER A 337 -36.10 -20.79 5.42
C SER A 337 -35.50 -19.44 4.98
N LEU A 338 -36.34 -18.51 4.48
CA LEU A 338 -35.91 -17.17 4.03
C LEU A 338 -34.97 -16.46 5.04
N LYS A 339 -35.21 -16.63 6.36
CA LYS A 339 -34.38 -16.06 7.43
C LYS A 339 -32.97 -16.66 7.52
N GLN A 340 -32.78 -17.93 7.16
CA GLN A 340 -31.47 -18.58 7.14
C GLN A 340 -30.63 -18.14 5.93
N SER A 341 -31.27 -17.92 4.77
CA SER A 341 -30.60 -17.37 3.57
C SER A 341 -30.01 -15.98 3.83
N ASP A 342 -30.77 -15.08 4.48
CA ASP A 342 -30.28 -13.72 4.77
C ASP A 342 -29.11 -13.71 5.77
N LYS A 343 -29.13 -14.62 6.76
CA LYS A 343 -28.02 -14.78 7.70
C LYS A 343 -26.75 -15.26 7.00
N LEU A 344 -26.85 -16.22 6.08
CA LEU A 344 -25.72 -16.73 5.31
C LEU A 344 -25.12 -15.65 4.41
N LYS A 345 -25.95 -14.84 3.74
CA LYS A 345 -25.49 -13.70 2.94
C LYS A 345 -24.69 -12.68 3.76
N ARG A 346 -25.16 -12.34 4.96
CA ARG A 346 -24.44 -11.44 5.88
C ARG A 346 -23.11 -12.01 6.34
N ILE A 347 -23.04 -13.32 6.62
CA ILE A 347 -21.79 -13.97 7.02
C ILE A 347 -20.78 -13.94 5.86
N ALA A 348 -21.22 -14.26 4.64
CA ALA A 348 -20.37 -14.17 3.45
C ALA A 348 -19.87 -12.73 3.23
N GLU A 349 -20.73 -11.73 3.40
CA GLU A 349 -20.34 -10.32 3.32
C GLU A 349 -19.29 -9.93 4.36
N LEU A 350 -19.46 -10.37 5.62
CA LEU A 350 -18.50 -10.11 6.68
C LEU A 350 -17.15 -10.78 6.41
N LYS A 351 -17.15 -12.05 5.98
CA LYS A 351 -15.93 -12.77 5.60
C LYS A 351 -15.19 -12.08 4.47
N ARG A 352 -15.92 -11.71 3.41
CA ARG A 352 -15.37 -10.93 2.28
C ARG A 352 -14.77 -9.61 2.75
N ASN A 353 -15.48 -8.84 3.57
CA ASN A 353 -14.99 -7.56 4.07
C ASN A 353 -13.74 -7.71 4.96
N ALA A 354 -13.64 -8.81 5.73
CA ALA A 354 -12.46 -9.14 6.51
C ALA A 354 -11.27 -9.48 5.61
N GLN A 355 -11.48 -10.30 4.58
CA GLN A 355 -10.45 -10.65 3.59
C GLN A 355 -9.95 -9.41 2.84
N ILE A 356 -10.85 -8.56 2.34
CA ILE A 356 -10.48 -7.29 1.67
C ILE A 356 -9.66 -6.42 2.62
N LYS A 357 -10.09 -6.30 3.88
CA LYS A 357 -9.35 -5.51 4.88
C LYS A 357 -7.94 -6.06 5.11
N GLN A 358 -7.78 -7.38 5.21
CA GLN A 358 -6.47 -8.02 5.38
C GLN A 358 -5.58 -7.82 4.16
N ASN A 359 -6.12 -8.00 2.96
CA ASN A 359 -5.39 -7.78 1.72
C ASN A 359 -4.96 -6.32 1.55
N LEU A 360 -5.85 -5.38 1.86
CA LEU A 360 -5.53 -3.95 1.87
C LEU A 360 -4.43 -3.63 2.89
N LEU A 361 -4.50 -4.22 4.09
CA LEU A 361 -3.47 -4.05 5.10
C LEU A 361 -2.10 -4.55 4.61
N LEU A 362 -2.05 -5.73 3.98
CA LEU A 362 -0.82 -6.28 3.38
C LEU A 362 -0.26 -5.36 2.29
N THR A 363 -1.10 -4.90 1.35
CA THR A 363 -0.66 -3.97 0.30
C THR A 363 -0.16 -2.65 0.85
N LEU A 364 -0.78 -2.18 1.94
CA LEU A 364 -0.43 -0.93 2.60
C LEU A 364 0.89 -1.07 3.37
N ASP A 365 1.08 -2.17 4.12
CA ASP A 365 2.36 -2.51 4.74
C ASP A 365 3.49 -2.48 3.69
N TRP A 366 3.25 -3.05 2.51
CA TRP A 366 4.26 -3.18 1.45
C TRP A 366 4.41 -1.93 0.59
N ASN A 367 3.63 -0.88 0.86
CA ASN A 367 3.55 0.35 0.07
C ASN A 367 3.30 0.10 -1.44
N LEU A 368 2.31 -0.74 -1.76
CA LEU A 368 1.93 -1.12 -3.13
C LEU A 368 0.52 -0.66 -3.50
N PRO A 369 0.30 0.65 -3.76
CA PRO A 369 -1.02 1.18 -4.08
C PRO A 369 -1.55 0.68 -5.42
N ASP A 370 -0.67 0.50 -6.41
CA ASP A 370 -1.03 -0.01 -7.73
C ASP A 370 -1.62 -1.42 -7.65
N LEU A 371 -1.00 -2.28 -6.83
CA LEU A 371 -1.46 -3.65 -6.61
C LEU A 371 -2.79 -3.68 -5.85
N ALA A 372 -2.99 -2.78 -4.88
CA ALA A 372 -4.29 -2.63 -4.23
C ALA A 372 -5.38 -2.23 -5.23
N LEU A 373 -5.06 -1.36 -6.19
CA LEU A 373 -5.99 -0.98 -7.26
C LEU A 373 -6.30 -2.14 -8.20
N SER A 374 -5.29 -2.85 -8.71
CA SER A 374 -5.47 -3.90 -9.73
C SER A 374 -5.99 -5.22 -9.16
N GLU A 375 -5.50 -5.68 -8.01
CA GLU A 375 -5.81 -7.01 -7.49
C GLU A 375 -6.93 -7.02 -6.45
N ILE A 376 -7.19 -5.89 -5.79
CA ILE A 376 -8.25 -5.78 -4.78
C ILE A 376 -9.42 -4.99 -5.35
N PHE A 377 -9.26 -3.71 -5.65
CA PHE A 377 -10.40 -2.88 -6.03
C PHE A 377 -11.02 -3.27 -7.37
N GLN A 378 -10.23 -3.61 -8.40
CA GLN A 378 -10.79 -4.11 -9.66
C GLN A 378 -11.42 -5.50 -9.52
N ARG A 379 -10.87 -6.37 -8.68
CA ARG A 379 -11.42 -7.71 -8.44
C ARG A 379 -12.79 -7.68 -7.75
N TYR A 380 -13.03 -6.67 -6.93
CA TYR A 380 -14.30 -6.43 -6.24
C TYR A 380 -15.08 -5.24 -6.82
N ASP A 381 -14.82 -4.87 -8.08
CA ASP A 381 -15.45 -3.70 -8.70
C ASP A 381 -16.98 -3.85 -8.77
N GLY A 382 -17.70 -2.75 -8.57
CA GLY A 382 -19.17 -2.74 -8.47
C GLY A 382 -19.74 -3.17 -7.11
N MET A 383 -18.92 -3.65 -6.16
CA MET A 383 -19.35 -3.94 -4.80
C MET A 383 -19.14 -2.74 -3.88
N LYS A 384 -20.15 -2.39 -3.08
CA LYS A 384 -20.01 -1.32 -2.08
C LYS A 384 -19.16 -1.81 -0.91
N TYR A 385 -17.87 -1.45 -0.91
CA TYR A 385 -16.97 -1.65 0.22
C TYR A 385 -16.64 -0.31 0.87
N SER A 386 -17.04 -0.13 2.14
CA SER A 386 -16.59 1.02 2.93
C SER A 386 -15.21 0.72 3.48
N ILE A 387 -14.21 1.51 3.09
CA ILE A 387 -12.86 1.40 3.63
C ILE A 387 -12.90 1.61 5.14
N HIS A 388 -12.26 0.71 5.86
CA HIS A 388 -12.22 0.75 7.32
C HIS A 388 -11.32 1.90 7.80
N THR A 389 -11.79 2.71 8.75
CA THR A 389 -11.06 3.90 9.27
C THR A 389 -9.62 3.61 9.68
N LYS A 390 -9.35 2.51 10.40
CA LYS A 390 -7.99 2.06 10.73
C LYS A 390 -7.01 1.92 9.55
N LEU A 391 -7.47 1.61 8.33
CA LEU A 391 -6.60 1.57 7.15
C LEU A 391 -6.20 2.98 6.73
N PHE A 392 -7.16 3.90 6.76
CA PHE A 392 -6.94 5.31 6.48
C PHE A 392 -6.06 5.97 7.55
N ASP A 393 -6.22 5.59 8.83
CA ASP A 393 -5.33 5.99 9.93
C ASP A 393 -3.88 5.70 9.60
N LYS A 394 -3.61 4.45 9.21
CA LYS A 394 -2.25 4.01 8.90
C LYS A 394 -1.68 4.75 7.70
N ALA A 395 -2.48 4.95 6.65
CA ALA A 395 -2.05 5.71 5.47
C ALA A 395 -1.76 7.18 5.77
N ILE A 396 -2.51 7.81 6.69
CA ILE A 396 -2.27 9.19 7.11
C ILE A 396 -1.14 9.30 8.12
N LEU A 397 -0.91 8.33 9.01
CA LEU A 397 0.10 8.48 10.07
C LEU A 397 1.53 8.18 9.61
N GLU A 398 1.71 7.39 8.55
CA GLU A 398 3.03 7.02 8.05
C GLU A 398 3.51 7.92 6.91
N GLU A 399 4.80 8.25 6.94
CA GLU A 399 5.50 8.88 5.82
C GLU A 399 5.59 7.89 4.65
N ASN A 400 5.41 8.37 3.41
CA ASN A 400 5.47 7.61 2.14
C ASN A 400 4.21 6.81 1.76
N LEU A 401 3.16 6.78 2.59
CA LEU A 401 1.88 6.14 2.25
C LEU A 401 0.83 7.10 1.67
N GLU A 402 1.23 8.32 1.27
CA GLU A 402 0.27 9.32 0.79
C GLU A 402 -0.46 8.88 -0.48
N SER A 403 0.18 8.02 -1.30
CA SER A 403 -0.46 7.44 -2.49
C SER A 403 -1.67 6.57 -2.14
N PHE A 404 -1.68 5.92 -0.96
CA PHE A 404 -2.88 5.21 -0.47
C PHE A 404 -3.97 6.16 -0.02
N VAL A 405 -3.63 7.34 0.51
CA VAL A 405 -4.61 8.38 0.82
C VAL A 405 -5.32 8.82 -0.46
N ASP A 406 -4.58 9.05 -1.55
CA ASP A 406 -5.15 9.38 -2.86
C ASP A 406 -6.09 8.27 -3.37
N LEU A 407 -5.62 7.02 -3.31
CA LEU A 407 -6.38 5.83 -3.70
C LEU A 407 -7.68 5.67 -2.87
N PHE A 408 -7.62 5.89 -1.57
CA PHE A 408 -8.80 5.78 -0.70
C PHE A 408 -9.81 6.90 -0.96
N LEU A 409 -9.34 8.12 -1.24
CA LEU A 409 -10.20 9.23 -1.63
C LEU A 409 -10.84 9.00 -3.00
N ASP A 410 -10.13 8.40 -3.96
CA ASP A 410 -10.70 7.94 -5.25
C ASP A 410 -11.83 6.93 -5.08
N ARG A 411 -11.79 6.13 -4.01
CA ARG A 411 -12.84 5.15 -3.66
C ARG A 411 -13.88 5.72 -2.71
N GLU A 412 -14.11 7.03 -2.79
CA GLU A 412 -15.14 7.78 -2.05
C GLU A 412 -15.07 7.61 -0.52
N PHE A 413 -13.85 7.53 0.04
CA PHE A 413 -13.69 7.57 1.49
C PHE A 413 -14.23 8.89 2.06
N VAL A 414 -15.18 8.79 2.99
CA VAL A 414 -15.93 9.94 3.49
C VAL A 414 -15.18 10.63 4.64
N LEU A 415 -14.61 11.80 4.38
CA LEU A 415 -13.76 12.52 5.33
C LEU A 415 -14.53 13.09 6.52
N HIS A 416 -15.73 13.66 6.30
CA HIS A 416 -16.48 14.27 7.41
C HIS A 416 -16.93 13.27 8.47
N ARG A 417 -17.16 12.00 8.09
CA ARG A 417 -17.48 10.93 9.04
C ARG A 417 -16.25 10.39 9.77
N TYR A 418 -15.07 10.61 9.20
CA TYR A 418 -13.80 10.19 9.75
C TYR A 418 -13.23 11.19 10.75
N LEU A 419 -13.24 12.48 10.40
CA LEU A 419 -12.52 13.52 11.11
C LEU A 419 -13.38 14.23 12.16
N ASN A 420 -13.41 13.69 13.38
CA ASN A 420 -13.92 14.37 14.57
C ASN A 420 -12.79 15.06 15.36
N SER A 421 -13.12 15.79 16.42
CA SER A 421 -12.15 16.58 17.18
C SER A 421 -11.08 15.69 17.84
N LYS A 422 -11.51 14.59 18.46
CA LYS A 422 -10.61 13.60 19.09
C LYS A 422 -9.69 12.96 18.06
N LYS A 423 -10.21 12.70 16.86
CA LYS A 423 -9.45 12.10 15.77
C LYS A 423 -8.35 13.03 15.29
N LEU A 424 -8.65 14.31 15.12
CA LEU A 424 -7.66 15.31 14.74
C LEU A 424 -6.53 15.41 15.79
N ILE A 425 -6.87 15.45 17.08
CA ILE A 425 -5.87 15.46 18.17
C ILE A 425 -5.00 14.19 18.11
N ASN A 426 -5.62 13.02 17.95
CA ASN A 426 -4.87 11.77 17.79
C ASN A 426 -3.94 11.78 16.58
N LEU A 427 -4.30 12.44 15.48
CA LEU A 427 -3.44 12.56 14.29
C LEU A 427 -2.19 13.40 14.56
N PHE A 428 -2.28 14.44 15.38
CA PHE A 428 -1.10 15.21 15.80
C PHE A 428 -0.21 14.39 16.75
N ASN A 429 -0.80 13.68 17.71
CA ASN A 429 -0.04 12.92 18.71
C ASN A 429 0.61 11.64 18.15
N GLN A 430 -0.02 10.96 17.20
CA GLN A 430 0.42 9.64 16.70
C GLN A 430 1.25 9.70 15.41
N ALA A 431 1.46 10.89 14.84
CA ALA A 431 2.29 11.05 13.65
C ALA A 431 3.74 10.70 13.97
N LYS A 432 4.39 9.91 13.10
CA LYS A 432 5.80 9.50 13.28
C LYS A 432 6.78 10.69 13.16
N ASP A 433 6.39 11.74 12.45
CA ASP A 433 7.16 12.94 12.12
C ASP A 433 6.67 14.18 12.90
N LYS A 434 6.37 14.02 14.20
CA LYS A 434 5.83 15.10 15.04
C LYS A 434 6.83 16.22 15.35
N ASP A 435 8.13 15.99 15.19
CA ASP A 435 9.20 16.94 15.54
C ASP A 435 9.02 18.30 14.85
N PHE A 436 8.69 18.30 13.55
CA PHE A 436 8.45 19.55 12.84
C PHE A 436 7.28 20.32 13.46
N PHE A 437 6.18 19.62 13.75
CA PHE A 437 5.00 20.22 14.32
C PHE A 437 5.27 20.76 15.73
N ILE A 438 5.92 20.00 16.60
CA ILE A 438 6.24 20.44 17.96
C ILE A 438 7.16 21.66 17.92
N ILE A 439 8.31 21.55 17.25
CA ILE A 439 9.35 22.60 17.28
C ILE A 439 8.92 23.85 16.50
N THR A 440 8.43 23.65 15.27
CA THR A 440 8.15 24.79 14.36
C THR A 440 6.75 25.35 14.59
N SER A 441 5.73 24.48 14.58
CA SER A 441 4.32 24.91 14.59
C SER A 441 3.82 25.21 16.00
N LEU A 442 4.10 24.38 17.00
CA LEU A 442 3.64 24.56 18.36
C LEU A 442 4.55 25.53 19.12
N GLU A 443 5.79 25.18 19.40
CA GLU A 443 6.74 26.01 20.16
C GLU A 443 7.06 27.32 19.42
N GLY A 444 7.48 27.23 18.15
CA GLY A 444 7.86 28.38 17.34
C GLY A 444 6.73 29.39 17.13
N VAL A 445 5.63 28.98 16.48
CA VAL A 445 4.53 29.89 16.14
C VAL A 445 3.76 30.34 17.37
N ARG A 446 3.46 29.47 18.36
CA ARG A 446 2.68 29.84 19.55
C ARG A 446 3.53 30.58 20.59
N SER A 447 4.85 30.38 20.57
CA SER A 447 5.80 30.88 21.57
C SER A 447 5.61 30.24 22.96
N LEU A 448 5.21 28.96 22.99
CA LEU A 448 5.19 28.17 24.22
C LEU A 448 6.59 27.60 24.46
N THR A 449 7.08 27.74 25.69
CA THR A 449 8.29 27.06 26.18
C THR A 449 7.85 26.10 27.27
N GLY A 450 7.85 24.80 27.00
CA GLY A 450 7.47 23.79 27.98
C GLY A 450 7.65 22.37 27.44
N ASP A 451 7.93 21.43 28.35
CA ASP A 451 8.22 20.01 28.13
C ASP A 451 7.01 19.19 27.61
N GLU A 452 6.09 19.80 26.86
CA GLU A 452 4.84 19.18 26.39
C GLU A 452 5.09 18.36 25.11
N GLU A 453 5.35 17.06 25.28
CA GLU A 453 5.53 16.12 24.16
C GLU A 453 4.21 15.68 23.49
N GLU A 454 3.07 15.96 24.13
CA GLU A 454 1.73 15.55 23.70
C GLU A 454 0.73 16.69 23.76
N VAL A 455 -0.21 16.67 22.81
CA VAL A 455 -1.26 17.66 22.65
C VAL A 455 -2.49 17.32 23.51
N GLU A 456 -2.95 18.28 24.32
CA GLU A 456 -4.08 18.14 25.26
C GLU A 456 -5.49 18.18 24.61
N GLU A 457 -6.53 17.86 25.39
CA GLU A 457 -7.95 17.82 24.91
C GLU A 457 -8.51 19.19 24.48
N ASP A 458 -7.98 20.28 25.04
CA ASP A 458 -8.38 21.67 24.75
C ASP A 458 -7.58 22.31 23.59
N PHE A 459 -6.61 21.57 23.03
CA PHE A 459 -5.69 22.06 22.01
C PHE A 459 -6.37 22.76 20.83
N ILE A 460 -7.49 22.23 20.36
CA ILE A 460 -8.19 22.77 19.18
C ILE A 460 -8.65 24.22 19.43
N GLU A 461 -9.24 24.47 20.59
CA GLU A 461 -9.85 25.77 20.91
C GLU A 461 -8.80 26.79 21.34
N LYS A 462 -7.74 26.36 22.03
CA LYS A 462 -6.70 27.23 22.57
C LYS A 462 -5.55 27.43 21.58
N ASP A 463 -4.85 26.37 21.23
CA ASP A 463 -3.54 26.47 20.59
C ASP A 463 -3.64 26.39 19.07
N LEU A 464 -4.38 25.42 18.53
CA LEU A 464 -4.52 25.25 17.09
C LEU A 464 -5.13 26.51 16.46
N ASN A 465 -6.26 27.00 16.98
CA ASN A 465 -6.89 28.22 16.45
C ASN A 465 -6.00 29.47 16.61
N GLU A 466 -5.16 29.55 17.64
CA GLU A 466 -4.20 30.65 17.79
C GLU A 466 -3.02 30.54 16.82
N ILE A 467 -2.52 29.32 16.54
CA ILE A 467 -1.53 29.07 15.49
C ILE A 467 -2.12 29.49 14.13
N ILE A 468 -3.35 29.07 13.81
CA ILE A 468 -4.04 29.46 12.57
C ILE A 468 -4.24 30.97 12.49
N LYS A 469 -4.58 31.63 13.59
CA LYS A 469 -4.71 33.09 13.62
C LYS A 469 -3.40 33.79 13.34
N ARG A 470 -2.27 33.28 13.85
CA ARG A 470 -0.93 33.83 13.55
C ARG A 470 -0.50 33.57 12.10
N LEU A 471 -0.80 32.39 11.56
CA LEU A 471 -0.39 31.99 10.20
C LEU A 471 -1.30 32.54 9.10
N MET A 472 -2.61 32.70 9.35
CA MET A 472 -3.62 33.02 8.33
C MET A 472 -4.40 34.30 8.64
N GLY A 473 -4.35 34.81 9.87
CA GLY A 473 -5.18 35.94 10.31
C GLY A 473 -6.66 35.58 10.49
N ILE A 474 -7.00 34.29 10.57
CA ILE A 474 -8.37 33.77 10.72
C ILE A 474 -8.52 33.20 12.13
N SER A 475 -9.55 33.65 12.85
CA SER A 475 -9.84 33.16 14.20
C SER A 475 -10.96 32.12 14.15
N ASN A 476 -10.94 31.16 15.08
CA ASN A 476 -11.96 30.12 15.21
C ASN A 476 -12.21 29.31 13.94
N PHE A 477 -11.14 29.00 13.20
CA PHE A 477 -11.25 28.19 11.98
C PHE A 477 -11.72 26.77 12.30
N PHE A 478 -11.17 26.17 13.35
CA PHE A 478 -11.59 24.87 13.86
C PHE A 478 -12.66 25.04 14.93
N CYS A 479 -13.78 24.33 14.78
CA CYS A 479 -14.83 24.26 15.79
C CYS A 479 -15.07 22.80 16.21
N LYS A 480 -14.76 22.47 17.48
CA LYS A 480 -14.92 21.13 18.05
C LYS A 480 -16.34 20.59 17.86
N SER A 481 -17.34 21.40 18.23
CA SER A 481 -18.75 21.02 18.11
C SER A 481 -19.20 20.76 16.66
N GLU A 482 -18.74 21.56 15.70
CA GLU A 482 -19.06 21.37 14.29
C GLU A 482 -18.44 20.08 13.74
N MET A 483 -17.17 19.81 14.05
CA MET A 483 -16.48 18.59 13.63
C MET A 483 -17.16 17.34 14.18
N ASP A 484 -17.51 17.32 15.47
CA ASP A 484 -18.13 16.17 16.11
C ASP A 484 -19.55 15.94 15.59
N ASN A 485 -20.32 17.01 15.36
CA ASN A 485 -21.65 16.93 14.75
C ASN A 485 -21.57 16.40 13.31
N ASN A 486 -20.66 16.93 12.49
CA ASN A 486 -20.42 16.45 11.13
C ASN A 486 -20.02 14.97 11.10
N ALA A 487 -19.17 14.53 12.03
CA ALA A 487 -18.77 13.13 12.15
C ALA A 487 -19.91 12.19 12.58
N ALA A 488 -20.81 12.68 13.46
CA ALA A 488 -22.03 11.99 13.83
C ALA A 488 -23.10 11.97 12.71
N GLY A 489 -22.86 12.69 11.60
CA GLY A 489 -23.83 12.84 10.51
C GLY A 489 -24.94 13.84 10.81
N ILE A 490 -24.74 14.71 11.81
CA ILE A 490 -25.64 15.79 12.22
C ILE A 490 -25.11 17.08 11.57
N TYR A 491 -25.64 17.44 10.40
CA TYR A 491 -25.18 18.64 9.70
C TYR A 491 -26.03 19.85 10.08
N LEU A 492 -25.39 20.87 10.63
CA LEU A 492 -26.06 22.13 10.94
C LEU A 492 -26.29 22.93 9.64
N GLY A 493 -27.53 22.94 9.17
CA GLY A 493 -27.98 23.77 8.06
C GLY A 493 -28.77 24.99 8.53
N HIS A 494 -28.80 26.06 7.73
CA HIS A 494 -29.82 27.09 7.91
C HIS A 494 -31.19 26.51 7.57
N ILE A 495 -32.22 26.86 8.35
CA ILE A 495 -33.61 26.36 8.22
C ILE A 495 -34.21 26.58 6.81
N SER A 496 -33.61 27.46 6.00
CA SER A 496 -34.03 27.78 4.63
C SER A 496 -33.46 26.86 3.54
N ASP A 497 -32.45 26.02 3.81
CA ASP A 497 -31.90 25.10 2.81
C ASP A 497 -32.79 23.85 2.71
N LYS A 498 -33.64 23.81 1.68
CA LYS A 498 -34.49 22.63 1.40
C LYS A 498 -33.69 21.42 0.90
N ASP A 499 -32.43 21.61 0.53
CA ASP A 499 -31.56 20.57 -0.03
C ASP A 499 -30.68 19.93 1.05
N ILE A 500 -31.05 18.72 1.48
CA ILE A 500 -30.31 17.91 2.49
C ILE A 500 -28.84 17.66 2.07
N GLN A 501 -28.53 17.72 0.77
CA GLN A 501 -27.17 17.44 0.28
C GLN A 501 -26.17 18.58 0.49
N LYS A 502 -26.60 19.84 0.47
CA LYS A 502 -25.71 21.00 0.65
C LYS A 502 -24.92 20.99 1.95
N PRO A 503 -25.53 20.76 3.13
CA PRO A 503 -24.78 20.77 4.38
C PRO A 503 -23.80 19.59 4.48
N LYS A 504 -24.10 18.44 3.85
CA LYS A 504 -23.18 17.30 3.75
C LYS A 504 -21.96 17.62 2.86
N ILE A 505 -22.18 18.26 1.71
CA ILE A 505 -21.09 18.70 0.82
C ILE A 505 -20.20 19.71 1.53
N ARG A 506 -20.80 20.65 2.28
CA ARG A 506 -20.06 21.59 3.11
C ARG A 506 -19.21 20.87 4.16
N ALA A 507 -19.79 19.92 4.89
CA ALA A 507 -19.05 19.15 5.89
C ALA A 507 -17.84 18.42 5.28
N GLU A 508 -18.00 17.80 4.10
CA GLU A 508 -16.89 17.14 3.40
C GLU A 508 -15.79 18.13 2.99
N LYS A 509 -16.20 19.29 2.45
CA LYS A 509 -15.28 20.39 2.11
C LYS A 509 -14.49 20.84 3.35
N THR A 510 -15.17 21.11 4.46
CA THR A 510 -14.55 21.58 5.71
C THR A 510 -13.56 20.54 6.26
N SER A 511 -13.93 19.25 6.28
CA SER A 511 -13.03 18.19 6.75
C SER A 511 -11.80 18.01 5.87
N LEU A 512 -11.92 18.19 4.55
CA LEU A 512 -10.77 18.22 3.65
C LEU A 512 -9.85 19.41 3.96
N GLN A 513 -10.40 20.61 4.18
CA GLN A 513 -9.63 21.80 4.55
C GLN A 513 -8.87 21.60 5.88
N HIS A 514 -9.54 21.04 6.89
CA HIS A 514 -8.91 20.68 8.17
C HIS A 514 -7.71 19.72 7.99
N LEU A 515 -7.84 18.71 7.12
CA LEU A 515 -6.74 17.78 6.84
C LEU A 515 -5.60 18.41 6.04
N ILE A 516 -5.89 19.34 5.12
CA ILE A 516 -4.86 20.09 4.40
C ILE A 516 -4.05 20.93 5.39
N ILE A 517 -4.73 21.64 6.30
CA ILE A 517 -4.06 22.44 7.33
C ILE A 517 -3.21 21.55 8.24
N TYR A 518 -3.73 20.40 8.67
CA TYR A 518 -2.94 19.39 9.38
C TYR A 518 -1.67 19.01 8.59
N ALA A 519 -1.81 18.66 7.31
CA ALA A 519 -0.67 18.29 6.48
C ALA A 519 0.37 19.41 6.34
N VAL A 520 -0.05 20.68 6.26
CA VAL A 520 0.86 21.84 6.20
C VAL A 520 1.58 22.05 7.54
N LEU A 521 0.87 21.97 8.67
CA LEU A 521 1.44 22.13 10.01
C LEU A 521 2.42 21.01 10.38
N MET A 522 2.27 19.83 9.78
CA MET A 522 3.19 18.69 9.88
C MET A 522 4.31 18.73 8.82
N ASN A 523 4.37 19.76 7.95
CA ASN A 523 5.29 19.84 6.81
C ASN A 523 5.22 18.66 5.81
N ARG A 524 4.05 18.04 5.68
CA ARG A 524 3.79 16.93 4.77
C ARG A 524 3.30 17.41 3.42
N HIS A 525 4.21 18.01 2.65
CA HIS A 525 3.92 18.62 1.35
C HIS A 525 3.22 17.69 0.35
N LYS A 526 3.69 16.44 0.23
CA LYS A 526 3.08 15.45 -0.68
C LYS A 526 1.63 15.13 -0.31
N LEU A 527 1.34 15.02 0.99
CA LEU A 527 -0.02 14.80 1.49
C LEU A 527 -0.90 16.04 1.23
N ALA A 528 -0.40 17.23 1.54
CA ALA A 528 -1.10 18.49 1.27
C ALA A 528 -1.46 18.63 -0.24
N LYS A 529 -0.53 18.27 -1.13
CA LYS A 529 -0.76 18.25 -2.58
C LYS A 529 -1.87 17.29 -2.99
N ILE A 530 -1.87 16.06 -2.46
CA ILE A 530 -2.89 15.05 -2.78
C ILE A 530 -4.27 15.50 -2.29
N LEU A 531 -4.36 16.01 -1.07
CA LEU A 531 -5.62 16.52 -0.52
C LEU A 531 -6.11 17.75 -1.29
N TRP A 532 -5.21 18.68 -1.62
CA TRP A 532 -5.55 19.89 -2.38
C TRP A 532 -6.12 19.58 -3.77
N LYS A 533 -5.63 18.53 -4.46
CA LYS A 533 -6.20 18.10 -5.75
C LYS A 533 -7.68 17.71 -5.68
N ARG A 534 -8.19 17.35 -4.50
CA ARG A 534 -9.60 17.00 -4.26
C ARG A 534 -10.46 18.20 -3.86
N SER A 535 -9.86 19.38 -3.76
CA SER A 535 -10.58 20.57 -3.31
C SER A 535 -11.58 21.09 -4.36
N SER A 536 -12.72 21.58 -3.88
CA SER A 536 -13.71 22.27 -4.73
C SER A 536 -13.34 23.73 -5.01
N GLU A 537 -12.45 24.32 -4.20
CA GLU A 537 -11.97 25.70 -4.33
C GLU A 537 -10.43 25.72 -4.35
N PRO A 538 -9.81 25.32 -5.48
CA PRO A 538 -8.36 25.10 -5.52
C PRO A 538 -7.55 26.41 -5.44
N ILE A 539 -8.04 27.53 -5.98
CA ILE A 539 -7.31 28.82 -5.95
C ILE A 539 -7.22 29.38 -4.51
N PRO A 540 -8.33 29.60 -3.77
CA PRO A 540 -8.25 30.05 -2.38
C PRO A 540 -7.36 29.15 -1.53
N LEU A 541 -7.53 27.82 -1.64
CA LEU A 541 -6.76 26.88 -0.84
C LEU A 541 -5.27 26.87 -1.17
N ALA A 542 -4.90 27.03 -2.44
CA ALA A 542 -3.50 27.15 -2.82
C ALA A 542 -2.86 28.43 -2.23
N LEU A 543 -3.60 29.55 -2.24
CA LEU A 543 -3.16 30.79 -1.60
C LEU A 543 -3.02 30.65 -0.09
N ILE A 544 -3.95 29.94 0.57
CA ILE A 544 -3.85 29.63 2.01
C ILE A 544 -2.62 28.76 2.31
N CYS A 545 -2.41 27.68 1.56
CA CYS A 545 -1.23 26.82 1.74
C CYS A 545 0.07 27.61 1.54
N CYS A 546 0.13 28.43 0.49
CA CYS A 546 1.25 29.34 0.22
C CYS A 546 1.50 30.28 1.41
N MET A 547 0.45 30.94 1.92
CA MET A 547 0.53 31.85 3.05
C MET A 547 1.04 31.13 4.31
N MET A 548 0.51 29.95 4.62
CA MET A 548 0.92 29.16 5.77
C MET A 548 2.38 28.74 5.69
N PHE A 549 2.83 28.16 4.57
CA PHE A 549 4.25 27.78 4.42
C PHE A 549 5.19 28.99 4.48
N LYS A 550 4.82 30.12 3.86
CA LYS A 550 5.59 31.38 3.99
C LYS A 550 5.69 31.85 5.44
N ASN A 551 4.61 31.75 6.21
CA ASN A 551 4.55 32.19 7.59
C ASN A 551 5.16 31.17 8.58
N LEU A 552 5.30 29.90 8.20
CA LEU A 552 6.05 28.88 8.96
C LEU A 552 7.56 28.98 8.75
N ALA A 553 8.02 29.35 7.56
CA ALA A 553 9.44 29.40 7.20
C ALA A 553 10.35 30.22 8.16
N PRO A 554 9.92 31.34 8.76
CA PRO A 554 10.72 32.07 9.75
C PRO A 554 11.05 31.26 11.00
N TYR A 555 10.22 30.28 11.37
CA TYR A 555 10.38 29.44 12.55
C TYR A 555 11.23 28.18 12.30
N CYS A 556 11.55 27.88 11.03
CA CYS A 556 12.48 26.80 10.70
C CYS A 556 13.92 27.22 11.02
N HIS A 557 14.52 26.60 12.05
CA HIS A 557 15.90 26.89 12.47
C HIS A 557 16.95 26.42 11.45
N GLU A 558 16.72 25.28 10.81
CA GLU A 558 17.62 24.74 9.80
C GLU A 558 17.46 25.48 8.46
N SER A 559 18.58 25.92 7.89
CA SER A 559 18.59 26.65 6.62
C SER A 559 18.01 25.83 5.46
N TYR A 560 18.32 24.52 5.42
CA TYR A 560 17.78 23.62 4.40
C TYR A 560 16.25 23.51 4.52
N LEU A 561 15.74 23.20 5.72
CA LEU A 561 14.31 23.10 6.01
C LEU A 561 13.59 24.40 5.64
N LYS A 562 14.11 25.55 6.07
CA LYS A 562 13.57 26.87 5.70
C LYS A 562 13.48 27.07 4.19
N SER A 563 14.53 26.73 3.46
CA SER A 563 14.54 26.84 2.00
C SER A 563 13.53 25.90 1.33
N LEU A 564 13.36 24.69 1.89
CA LEU A 564 12.38 23.72 1.43
C LEU A 564 10.95 24.21 1.67
N THR A 565 10.64 24.72 2.86
CA THR A 565 9.33 25.30 3.20
C THR A 565 8.96 26.45 2.26
N ILE A 566 9.91 27.34 1.95
CA ILE A 566 9.69 28.44 0.99
C ILE A 566 9.45 27.90 -0.43
N LYS A 567 10.17 26.86 -0.84
CA LYS A 567 9.97 26.20 -2.13
C LYS A 567 8.58 25.57 -2.25
N GLN A 568 8.11 24.91 -1.19
CA GLN A 568 6.75 24.36 -1.12
C GLN A 568 5.69 25.47 -1.24
N ALA A 569 5.89 26.59 -0.52
CA ALA A 569 5.02 27.76 -0.61
C ALA A 569 4.94 28.31 -2.06
N LYS A 570 6.08 28.35 -2.75
CA LYS A 570 6.15 28.77 -4.16
C LYS A 570 5.41 27.82 -5.08
N GLU A 571 5.51 26.50 -4.88
CA GLU A 571 4.79 25.52 -5.72
C GLU A 571 3.26 25.73 -5.64
N PHE A 572 2.70 25.98 -4.44
CA PHE A 572 1.29 26.33 -4.30
C PHE A 572 0.94 27.69 -4.92
N SER A 573 1.82 28.68 -4.84
CA SER A 573 1.66 29.96 -5.54
C SER A 573 1.54 29.76 -7.05
N ASP A 574 2.47 29.00 -7.64
CA ASP A 574 2.51 28.73 -9.07
C ASP A 574 1.24 27.98 -9.53
N TRP A 575 0.68 27.09 -8.70
CA TRP A 575 -0.60 26.45 -8.98
C TRP A 575 -1.79 27.40 -8.94
N ALA A 576 -1.84 28.31 -7.96
CA ALA A 576 -2.90 29.32 -7.89
C ALA A 576 -2.91 30.19 -9.14
N VAL A 577 -1.74 30.67 -9.57
CA VAL A 577 -1.56 31.46 -10.80
C VAL A 577 -1.89 30.62 -12.03
N GLY A 578 -1.38 29.39 -12.14
CA GLY A 578 -1.63 28.54 -13.31
C GLY A 578 -3.09 28.14 -13.48
N ILE A 579 -3.86 27.97 -12.40
CA ILE A 579 -5.32 27.74 -12.49
C ILE A 579 -6.03 29.05 -12.88
N LEU A 580 -5.63 30.19 -12.34
CA LEU A 580 -6.20 31.49 -12.72
C LEU A 580 -5.97 31.78 -14.20
N ASP A 581 -4.75 31.55 -14.71
CA ASP A 581 -4.39 31.70 -16.12
C ASP A 581 -5.29 30.84 -17.01
N LYS A 582 -5.47 29.55 -16.65
CA LYS A 582 -6.35 28.63 -17.38
C LYS A 582 -7.80 29.10 -17.37
N SER A 583 -8.31 29.48 -16.20
CA SER A 583 -9.68 29.97 -16.06
C SER A 583 -9.90 31.23 -16.90
N PHE A 584 -8.97 32.18 -16.85
CA PHE A 584 -9.03 33.42 -17.61
C PHE A 584 -9.04 33.17 -19.12
N ASN A 585 -8.18 32.26 -19.60
CA ASN A 585 -8.12 31.89 -21.01
C ASN A 585 -9.40 31.17 -21.50
N GLU A 586 -10.10 30.46 -20.62
CA GLU A 586 -11.37 29.81 -20.94
C GLU A 586 -12.56 30.79 -20.95
N ASP A 587 -12.74 31.58 -19.89
CA ASP A 587 -13.83 32.57 -19.79
C ASP A 587 -13.46 33.76 -18.89
N ASN A 588 -13.01 34.83 -19.52
CA ASN A 588 -12.67 36.10 -18.88
C ASN A 588 -13.74 36.66 -17.93
N ASN A 589 -15.03 36.53 -18.28
CA ASN A 589 -16.11 37.15 -17.51
C ASN A 589 -16.43 36.29 -16.28
N ARG A 590 -16.51 34.98 -16.45
CA ARG A 590 -16.75 34.05 -15.34
C ARG A 590 -15.59 34.04 -14.35
N THR A 591 -14.34 34.11 -14.82
CA THR A 591 -13.17 34.27 -13.94
C THR A 591 -13.24 35.58 -13.16
N PHE A 592 -13.73 36.65 -13.78
CA PHE A 592 -13.90 37.93 -13.09
C PHE A 592 -14.95 37.83 -11.97
N GLU A 593 -16.10 37.20 -12.24
CA GLU A 593 -17.15 36.95 -11.24
C GLU A 593 -16.63 36.08 -10.08
N MET A 594 -15.82 35.07 -10.37
CA MET A 594 -15.16 34.24 -9.35
C MET A 594 -14.23 35.07 -8.45
N LEU A 595 -13.55 36.10 -8.97
CA LEU A 595 -12.72 36.98 -8.14
C LEU A 595 -13.56 37.92 -7.23
N ASP A 596 -14.80 38.24 -7.64
CA ASP A 596 -15.75 39.03 -6.84
C ASP A 596 -16.43 38.19 -5.73
N GLU A 597 -16.36 36.86 -5.82
CA GLU A 597 -16.99 35.96 -4.85
C GLU A 597 -16.39 36.10 -3.44
N ARG A 598 -17.28 36.09 -2.44
CA ARG A 598 -16.93 36.18 -1.02
C ARG A 598 -16.98 34.78 -0.44
N HIS A 599 -15.84 34.26 0.02
CA HIS A 599 -15.76 32.89 0.52
C HIS A 599 -16.02 32.83 2.03
N PRO A 600 -17.13 32.22 2.51
CA PRO A 600 -17.49 32.22 3.94
C PRO A 600 -16.46 31.50 4.82
N ASP A 601 -15.86 30.42 4.29
CA ASP A 601 -14.87 29.61 5.00
C ASP A 601 -13.55 30.38 5.24
N TRP A 602 -13.35 31.49 4.52
CA TRP A 602 -12.15 32.33 4.58
C TRP A 602 -12.49 33.74 5.05
N ASN A 603 -13.28 33.88 6.13
CA ASN A 603 -13.70 35.19 6.69
C ASN A 603 -14.36 36.14 5.66
N TYR A 604 -15.10 35.59 4.68
CA TYR A 604 -15.73 36.35 3.61
C TYR A 604 -14.75 37.17 2.76
N MET A 605 -13.48 36.76 2.69
CA MET A 605 -12.48 37.37 1.83
C MET A 605 -12.73 37.01 0.36
N THR A 606 -12.38 37.91 -0.55
CA THR A 606 -12.22 37.58 -1.97
C THR A 606 -10.89 36.87 -2.22
N ILE A 607 -10.77 36.20 -3.35
CA ILE A 607 -9.52 35.57 -3.78
C ILE A 607 -8.39 36.61 -3.89
N VAL A 608 -8.69 37.81 -4.36
CA VAL A 608 -7.71 38.90 -4.48
C VAL A 608 -7.25 39.40 -3.11
N GLU A 609 -8.15 39.51 -2.14
CA GLU A 609 -7.80 39.84 -0.75
C GLU A 609 -6.96 38.75 -0.08
N LEU A 610 -7.24 37.48 -0.39
CA LEU A 610 -6.41 36.34 0.06
C LEU A 610 -5.00 36.40 -0.55
N ALA A 611 -4.90 36.66 -1.84
CA ALA A 611 -3.61 36.79 -2.53
C ALA A 611 -2.78 37.96 -1.99
N TYR A 612 -3.42 39.09 -1.69
CA TYR A 612 -2.79 40.22 -1.04
C TYR A 612 -2.28 39.86 0.36
N ARG A 613 -3.08 39.18 1.19
CA ARG A 613 -2.66 38.72 2.52
C ARG A 613 -1.51 37.71 2.46
N ALA A 614 -1.47 36.87 1.43
CA ALA A 614 -0.39 35.90 1.21
C ALA A 614 0.92 36.51 0.66
N ASP A 615 1.00 37.84 0.49
CA ASP A 615 2.04 38.56 -0.27
C ASP A 615 2.37 37.84 -1.58
N ASN A 616 1.32 37.44 -2.32
CA ASN A 616 1.45 36.75 -3.60
C ASN A 616 1.45 37.75 -4.75
N ARG A 617 2.62 38.31 -5.03
CA ARG A 617 2.79 39.36 -6.05
C ARG A 617 2.52 38.86 -7.47
N ASP A 618 2.88 37.61 -7.76
CA ASP A 618 2.68 37.00 -9.08
C ASP A 618 1.19 36.87 -9.37
N PHE A 619 0.40 36.40 -8.40
CA PHE A 619 -1.06 36.34 -8.52
C PHE A 619 -1.68 37.74 -8.67
N MET A 620 -1.24 38.70 -7.85
CA MET A 620 -1.75 40.07 -7.92
C MET A 620 -1.41 40.75 -9.25
N ALA A 621 -0.24 40.47 -9.84
CA ALA A 621 0.20 41.01 -11.12
C ALA A 621 -0.59 40.47 -12.32
N HIS A 622 -1.35 39.38 -12.14
CA HIS A 622 -2.14 38.79 -13.22
C HIS A 622 -3.13 39.82 -13.82
N PRO A 623 -3.29 39.89 -15.16
CA PRO A 623 -4.13 40.89 -15.83
C PRO A 623 -5.57 40.94 -15.32
N VAL A 624 -6.17 39.79 -14.99
CA VAL A 624 -7.54 39.74 -14.46
C VAL A 624 -7.65 40.36 -13.06
N CYS A 625 -6.63 40.21 -12.22
CA CYS A 625 -6.58 40.82 -10.90
C CYS A 625 -6.35 42.33 -11.02
N GLN A 626 -5.50 42.78 -11.95
CA GLN A 626 -5.32 44.20 -12.23
C GLN A 626 -6.59 44.85 -12.76
N LYS A 627 -7.32 44.17 -13.66
CA LYS A 627 -8.64 44.61 -14.14
C LYS A 627 -9.65 44.68 -12.98
N TRP A 628 -9.63 43.69 -12.09
CA TRP A 628 -10.48 43.64 -10.91
C TRP A 628 -10.22 44.80 -9.95
N VAL A 629 -8.96 45.01 -9.55
CA VAL A 629 -8.55 46.13 -8.69
C VAL A 629 -8.91 47.47 -9.33
N THR A 630 -8.69 47.61 -10.64
CA THR A 630 -9.05 48.82 -11.38
C THR A 630 -10.56 49.08 -11.35
N ARG A 631 -11.39 48.04 -11.51
CA ARG A 631 -12.86 48.15 -11.41
C ARG A 631 -13.31 48.55 -10.00
N GLN A 632 -12.73 47.94 -8.97
CA GLN A 632 -13.02 48.28 -7.58
C GLN A 632 -12.60 49.73 -7.26
N PHE A 633 -11.44 50.17 -7.77
CA PHE A 633 -10.97 51.55 -7.62
C PHE A 633 -11.91 52.58 -8.27
N TYR A 634 -12.47 52.27 -9.44
CA TYR A 634 -13.43 53.15 -10.10
C TYR A 634 -14.88 53.01 -9.60
N GLY A 635 -15.16 52.14 -8.62
CA GLY A 635 -16.51 51.99 -8.06
C GLY A 635 -17.54 51.49 -9.07
N GLU A 636 -17.18 50.48 -9.87
CA GLU A 636 -18.02 49.89 -10.96
C GLU A 636 -18.34 50.82 -12.14
N ILE A 637 -17.74 52.01 -12.16
CA ILE A 637 -17.78 52.95 -13.27
C ILE A 637 -16.74 52.53 -14.31
N THR A 638 -17.15 52.42 -15.58
CA THR A 638 -16.21 52.15 -16.69
C THR A 638 -16.09 53.40 -17.58
N PRO A 639 -14.97 54.15 -17.50
CA PRO A 639 -14.72 55.27 -18.39
C PRO A 639 -14.57 54.77 -19.82
N ARG A 640 -15.35 55.31 -20.76
CA ARG A 640 -15.25 54.92 -22.17
C ARG A 640 -13.91 55.34 -22.76
N GLU A 641 -13.27 54.40 -23.44
CA GLU A 641 -12.09 54.67 -24.27
C GLU A 641 -12.53 55.28 -25.61
N VAL A 642 -13.04 56.51 -25.54
CA VAL A 642 -13.31 57.33 -26.73
C VAL A 642 -12.01 58.04 -27.11
N SER A 643 -11.39 57.63 -28.22
CA SER A 643 -10.24 58.28 -28.84
C SER A 643 -10.70 59.14 -30.02
N TRP A 644 -10.82 60.46 -29.84
CA TRP A 644 -11.13 61.39 -30.92
C TRP A 644 -9.84 61.83 -31.63
N GLY A 645 -9.11 60.88 -32.23
CA GLY A 645 -7.87 61.18 -32.97
C GLY A 645 -6.89 62.05 -32.16
N PHE A 646 -6.58 63.25 -32.64
CA PHE A 646 -5.62 64.20 -32.04
C PHE A 646 -5.94 64.68 -30.61
N PHE A 647 -7.15 64.44 -30.09
CA PHE A 647 -7.52 64.78 -28.71
C PHE A 647 -7.89 63.52 -27.90
N THR A 648 -6.91 62.98 -27.16
CA THR A 648 -7.16 61.97 -26.11
C THR A 648 -7.28 62.67 -24.76
N CYS A 649 -8.52 62.87 -24.30
CA CYS A 649 -8.79 63.41 -22.96
C CYS A 649 -8.36 62.41 -21.86
N PRO A 650 -7.51 62.78 -20.89
CA PRO A 650 -7.07 61.90 -19.81
C PRO A 650 -8.25 61.33 -19.00
N LYS A 651 -8.12 60.07 -18.54
CA LYS A 651 -9.19 59.37 -17.79
C LYS A 651 -9.64 60.15 -16.53
N TYR A 652 -8.72 60.78 -15.80
CA TYR A 652 -9.05 61.58 -14.62
C TYR A 652 -9.90 62.82 -14.95
N LEU A 653 -9.65 63.46 -16.10
CA LEU A 653 -10.37 64.65 -16.53
C LEU A 653 -11.79 64.30 -16.98
N LYS A 654 -11.96 63.14 -17.64
CA LYS A 654 -13.29 62.59 -17.97
C LYS A 654 -14.13 62.34 -16.71
N ILE A 655 -13.53 61.77 -15.67
CA ILE A 655 -14.21 61.49 -14.38
C ILE A 655 -14.55 62.80 -13.66
N LEU A 656 -13.61 63.74 -13.55
CA LEU A 656 -13.81 65.03 -12.88
C LEU A 656 -14.92 65.86 -13.55
N LEU A 657 -14.87 65.97 -14.89
CA LEU A 657 -15.88 66.70 -15.64
C LEU A 657 -17.25 66.01 -15.57
N SER A 658 -17.29 64.68 -15.54
CA SER A 658 -18.54 63.93 -15.34
C SER A 658 -19.10 64.06 -13.92
N ALA A 659 -18.25 64.31 -12.91
CA ALA A 659 -18.70 64.55 -11.54
C ALA A 659 -19.28 65.96 -11.35
N ILE A 660 -18.81 66.96 -12.12
CA ILE A 660 -19.22 68.36 -12.03
C ILE A 660 -20.38 68.69 -13.00
N LEU A 661 -20.42 68.02 -14.16
CA LEU A 661 -21.40 68.27 -15.22
C LEU A 661 -22.23 67.01 -15.49
N ILE A 662 -23.56 67.15 -15.49
CA ILE A 662 -24.49 66.03 -15.72
C ILE A 662 -24.44 65.52 -17.18
N PHE A 663 -24.19 66.40 -18.14
CA PHE A 663 -24.24 66.08 -19.58
C PHE A 663 -23.05 65.23 -20.09
N PRO A 664 -21.78 65.50 -19.73
CA PRO A 664 -20.63 64.66 -20.11
C PRO A 664 -20.65 63.24 -19.52
N MET A 665 -21.39 63.05 -18.43
CA MET A 665 -21.49 61.78 -17.71
C MET A 665 -21.98 60.63 -18.61
N TRP A 666 -23.03 60.86 -19.42
CA TRP A 666 -23.57 59.84 -20.34
C TRP A 666 -22.69 59.56 -21.57
N PHE A 667 -21.78 60.47 -21.87
CA PHE A 667 -20.88 60.37 -23.02
C PHE A 667 -19.57 59.65 -22.67
N TRP A 668 -19.05 59.86 -21.45
CA TRP A 668 -17.75 59.34 -21.02
C TRP A 668 -17.82 58.19 -20.00
N ILE A 669 -18.95 57.95 -19.36
CA ILE A 669 -19.09 56.91 -18.34
C ILE A 669 -20.13 55.89 -18.77
N ASN A 670 -19.76 54.61 -18.72
CA ASN A 670 -20.71 53.50 -18.68
C ASN A 670 -20.98 53.16 -17.21
N PHE A 671 -22.25 53.26 -16.83
CA PHE A 671 -22.74 52.77 -15.55
C PHE A 671 -23.09 51.29 -15.71
N SER A 672 -22.43 50.42 -14.94
CA SER A 672 -22.94 49.07 -14.75
C SER A 672 -24.27 49.17 -14.02
N PRO A 673 -25.35 48.51 -14.46
CA PRO A 673 -26.64 48.60 -13.79
C PRO A 673 -26.50 48.09 -12.35
N ILE A 674 -26.74 48.99 -11.39
CA ILE A 674 -26.69 48.69 -9.95
C ILE A 674 -27.75 47.62 -9.65
N GLY A 675 -27.30 46.45 -9.17
CA GLY A 675 -28.18 45.50 -8.48
C GLY A 675 -29.00 44.53 -9.32
N GLN A 676 -28.52 44.09 -10.49
CA GLN A 676 -28.96 42.78 -11.00
C GLN A 676 -27.98 41.70 -10.53
N ALA A 677 -28.42 40.85 -9.60
CA ALA A 677 -27.90 39.49 -9.53
C ALA A 677 -27.88 38.92 -10.96
N PRO A 678 -26.85 38.16 -11.37
CA PRO A 678 -26.72 37.70 -12.75
C PRO A 678 -28.04 37.05 -13.16
N SER A 679 -28.76 37.71 -14.07
CA SER A 679 -29.94 37.13 -14.67
C SER A 679 -29.45 35.87 -15.34
N VAL A 680 -29.85 34.72 -14.82
CA VAL A 680 -29.87 33.47 -15.56
C VAL A 680 -30.54 33.80 -16.88
N THR A 681 -29.75 33.96 -17.93
CA THR A 681 -30.26 33.92 -19.28
C THR A 681 -30.76 32.49 -19.41
N LYS A 682 -32.08 32.31 -19.24
CA LYS A 682 -32.80 31.19 -19.85
C LYS A 682 -32.60 31.32 -21.36
N LYS A 683 -31.44 30.89 -21.86
CA LYS A 683 -31.39 30.25 -23.16
C LYS A 683 -31.94 28.87 -22.92
N ASN A 684 -33.23 28.73 -23.23
CA ASN A 684 -33.80 27.45 -23.60
C ASN A 684 -32.91 26.87 -24.70
N ALA A 685 -32.01 25.96 -24.32
CA ALA A 685 -31.64 24.87 -25.21
C ALA A 685 -32.63 23.76 -24.84
N GLU A 686 -33.75 23.73 -25.56
CA GLU A 686 -34.48 22.48 -25.78
C GLU A 686 -33.48 21.50 -26.39
N ILE A 687 -32.89 20.66 -25.55
CA ILE A 687 -32.34 19.39 -26.01
C ILE A 687 -33.50 18.43 -25.92
N GLU A 688 -34.19 18.26 -27.05
CA GLU A 688 -35.06 17.10 -27.25
C GLU A 688 -34.29 15.82 -26.92
N PRO A 689 -34.87 14.87 -26.16
CA PRO A 689 -34.32 13.54 -26.08
C PRO A 689 -34.57 12.84 -27.41
N LYS A 690 -33.56 12.75 -28.28
CA LYS A 690 -33.54 11.72 -29.31
C LYS A 690 -33.39 10.37 -28.62
N LEU A 691 -34.55 9.77 -28.31
CA LEU A 691 -34.68 8.32 -28.34
C LEU A 691 -34.42 7.84 -29.78
N GLY A 692 -33.58 6.81 -29.91
CA GLY A 692 -33.56 5.97 -31.10
C GLY A 692 -32.23 5.25 -31.32
N GLY A 693 -32.21 3.93 -31.09
CA GLY A 693 -31.22 3.00 -31.64
C GLY A 693 -30.51 2.17 -30.59
#